data_AF-A0A838RU26-F1
#
_entry.id   AF-A0A838RU26-F1
#
_cell.length_a   1.000
_cell.length_b   1.000
_cell.length_c   1.000
_cell.angle_alpha   90.00
_cell.angle_beta   90.00
_cell.angle_gamma   90.00
#
_symmetry.space_group_name_H-M   'P 1'
#
loop_
_entity.id
_entity.type
_entity.pdbx_description
1 polymer ?
#
loop_
_entity_poly.entity_id
_entity_poly.type
_entity_poly.pdbx_seq_one_letter_code
_entity_poly.pdbx_strand_id
1 'polypeptide(L)'
;MADSPEASQSLVKKEPEVPAHDPIVSRSTSGILLLCALLLTGSLVWALWDETFGQRPWKGIQQEFVSRYTRYLKSIRPQAGKTEAEVKESTEYQTLDAEARAAQEQVKPDTGEIDQKVVQIQKQLDAVTDPFQNQRGRLTVINYNVETATGSAKEKYRRQAQEKRQEIVEVELPAPDGSGNTVTERMNYEQLEKFYNDLRDEKAKLLGRKAELLKEPTELAKKRDDYLRHHMIGLGPSQIDGLLRKMDNFDYSILGHQISANESDIVDRCEVCHIGIREPLDIRPADLAPDGPGKKPDSLARAFVSHPNRELLQIHNPDRFGCSGCHWGNGRATTSDVKGHGRHKYWLWPLFERENIQAGCQQCHGKDRVTQGAEALNLGRDLFYERGCVGCHRYEGFDRETDTLSATRLNSTQIQDQIIGNEKQIRQDTEAANQAADDAEAQRLLAHAESLRVSNSLLAARIDQLNLQSKYLMQDQKKIGPNLKDVRLKLRKEWIPIWLKDPQAFRPGTKMPTFWRFGVDQDGDEQVKAISAYLWQESFSGNASDQTRGDNAHGKELFETRGCLGCHSIGDSESSIGGAFAANLQRVGEKANYEYIVRWIHNPRERWAPYCPKEKRDLTAEDYSKNNKPYAFNTELNSRCPNDGAELQVQNMTVMPNFRLTDRDARDIASYLFSLSSPP
;
A
#
# COMPACT_ATOMS: atom_id res chain seq x y z
N MET A 1 111.09 3.43 27.28
CA MET A 1 112.06 4.12 26.41
C MET A 1 111.27 4.90 25.36
N ALA A 2 111.63 6.18 25.19
CA ALA A 2 111.33 7.11 24.09
C ALA A 2 109.88 7.66 23.90
N ASP A 3 109.61 8.83 24.51
CA ASP A 3 109.39 10.16 23.88
C ASP A 3 109.13 10.18 22.35
N SER A 4 108.24 10.95 21.72
CA SER A 4 107.67 12.31 21.90
C SER A 4 106.75 12.58 20.66
N PRO A 5 106.16 13.77 20.38
CA PRO A 5 105.36 14.71 21.19
C PRO A 5 104.06 15.18 20.47
N GLU A 6 103.11 15.77 21.21
CA GLU A 6 101.89 16.42 20.67
C GLU A 6 102.18 17.79 20.02
N ALA A 7 101.47 18.10 18.93
CA ALA A 7 101.56 19.36 18.19
C ALA A 7 100.27 20.21 18.32
N SER A 8 100.51 21.51 18.47
CA SER A 8 99.58 22.61 18.71
C SER A 8 98.60 22.88 17.56
N GLN A 9 97.34 23.11 17.90
CA GLN A 9 96.30 23.55 16.97
C GLN A 9 96.49 25.01 16.57
N SER A 10 96.68 25.23 15.27
CA SER A 10 96.85 26.53 14.62
C SER A 10 95.52 27.25 14.38
N LEU A 11 95.57 28.57 14.55
CA LEU A 11 94.56 29.60 14.28
C LEU A 11 93.67 29.34 13.05
N VAL A 12 92.36 29.27 13.31
CA VAL A 12 91.29 29.08 12.32
C VAL A 12 91.10 30.35 11.48
N LYS A 13 91.30 30.23 10.18
CA LYS A 13 90.92 31.23 9.16
C LYS A 13 89.46 30.92 8.76
N LYS A 14 88.52 31.81 9.10
CA LYS A 14 87.10 31.65 8.74
C LYS A 14 86.92 32.00 7.26
N GLU A 15 86.72 30.98 6.43
CA GLU A 15 86.37 31.13 5.02
C GLU A 15 84.94 31.71 4.86
N PRO A 16 84.66 32.49 3.80
CA PRO A 16 83.37 33.13 3.59
C PRO A 16 82.27 32.08 3.37
N GLU A 17 81.13 32.24 4.04
CA GLU A 17 79.96 31.37 3.92
C GLU A 17 79.49 31.31 2.45
N VAL A 18 79.82 30.20 1.78
CA VAL A 18 79.15 29.79 0.55
C VAL A 18 77.66 29.64 0.91
N PRO A 19 76.72 30.30 0.21
CA PRO A 19 75.31 30.19 0.58
C PRO A 19 74.92 28.71 0.54
N ALA A 20 74.39 28.22 1.66
CA ALA A 20 73.95 26.84 1.81
C ALA A 20 73.12 26.45 0.59
N HIS A 21 73.46 25.31 -0.01
CA HIS A 21 72.81 24.78 -1.21
C HIS A 21 71.29 24.79 -0.98
N ASP A 22 70.58 25.78 -1.54
CA ASP A 22 69.14 25.88 -1.36
C ASP A 22 68.53 24.68 -2.07
N PRO A 23 67.95 23.70 -1.34
CA PRO A 23 67.45 22.47 -1.94
C PRO A 23 66.29 22.72 -2.93
N ILE A 24 65.72 23.93 -2.93
CA ILE A 24 64.65 24.35 -3.83
C ILE A 24 65.20 24.80 -5.19
N VAL A 25 66.38 25.46 -5.23
CA VAL A 25 66.94 26.06 -6.47
C VAL A 25 68.03 25.18 -7.11
N SER A 26 68.60 24.23 -6.35
CA SER A 26 69.77 23.44 -6.76
C SER A 26 69.48 22.03 -7.29
N ARG A 27 68.23 21.57 -7.24
CA ARG A 27 67.80 20.27 -7.80
C ARG A 27 66.67 20.45 -8.80
N SER A 28 66.86 19.95 -10.03
CA SER A 28 65.81 19.98 -11.05
C SER A 28 64.66 19.05 -10.67
N THR A 29 63.49 19.62 -10.37
CA THR A 29 62.25 18.88 -10.11
C THR A 29 61.56 18.42 -11.40
N SER A 30 62.09 18.80 -12.57
CA SER A 30 61.49 18.52 -13.89
C SER A 30 61.20 17.05 -14.14
N GLY A 31 62.08 16.14 -13.69
CA GLY A 31 61.87 14.70 -13.83
C GLY A 31 60.72 14.17 -12.96
N ILE A 32 60.61 14.68 -11.73
CA ILE A 32 59.50 14.34 -10.82
C ILE A 32 58.19 14.91 -11.35
N LEU A 33 58.20 16.16 -11.83
CA LEU A 33 57.03 16.81 -12.42
C LEU A 33 56.56 16.11 -13.71
N LEU A 34 57.48 15.68 -14.57
CA LEU A 34 57.15 14.90 -15.76
C LEU A 34 56.52 13.55 -15.39
N LEU A 35 57.09 12.85 -14.41
CA LEU A 35 56.56 11.58 -13.94
C LEU A 35 55.16 11.75 -13.33
N CYS A 36 54.95 12.78 -12.50
CA CYS A 36 53.63 13.12 -11.97
C CYS A 36 52.64 13.50 -13.09
N ALA A 37 53.06 14.28 -14.09
CA ALA A 37 52.22 14.66 -15.22
C ALA A 37 51.81 13.45 -16.07
N LEU A 38 52.74 12.52 -16.32
CA LEU A 38 52.44 11.27 -17.03
C LEU A 38 51.51 10.36 -16.23
N LEU A 39 51.70 10.25 -14.91
CA LEU A 39 50.80 9.49 -14.03
C LEU A 39 49.40 10.10 -13.98
N LEU A 40 49.27 11.42 -13.90
CA LEU A 40 47.98 12.12 -13.95
C LEU A 40 47.30 11.98 -15.31
N THR A 41 48.07 12.02 -16.40
CA THR A 41 47.52 11.80 -17.74
C THR A 41 47.07 10.36 -17.92
N GLY A 42 47.87 9.40 -17.46
CA GLY A 42 47.52 7.98 -17.46
C GLY A 42 46.28 7.68 -16.62
N SER A 43 46.16 8.29 -15.44
CA SER A 43 44.98 8.12 -14.58
C SER A 43 43.74 8.79 -15.19
N LEU A 44 43.87 9.94 -15.85
CA LEU A 44 42.78 10.57 -16.59
C LEU A 44 42.31 9.69 -17.76
N VAL A 45 43.23 9.17 -18.56
CA VAL A 45 42.90 8.25 -19.67
C VAL A 45 42.21 7.00 -19.14
N TRP A 46 42.72 6.42 -18.06
CA TRP A 46 42.09 5.28 -17.38
C TRP A 46 40.69 5.63 -16.86
N ALA A 47 40.52 6.78 -16.20
CA ALA A 47 39.24 7.22 -15.67
C ALA A 47 38.20 7.44 -16.77
N LEU A 48 38.60 8.07 -17.89
CA LEU A 48 37.72 8.25 -19.05
C LEU A 48 37.35 6.91 -19.71
N TRP A 49 38.29 5.97 -19.78
CA TRP A 49 38.04 4.63 -20.28
C TRP A 49 37.07 3.87 -19.37
N ASP A 50 37.33 3.85 -18.06
CA ASP A 50 36.49 3.20 -17.06
C ASP A 50 35.10 3.82 -17.01
N GLU A 51 34.98 5.16 -17.08
CA GLU A 51 33.69 5.84 -17.14
C GLU A 51 32.91 5.48 -18.41
N THR A 52 33.60 5.32 -19.55
CA THR A 52 32.94 5.06 -20.83
C THR A 52 32.52 3.60 -20.99
N PHE A 53 33.34 2.66 -20.54
CA PHE A 53 33.17 1.22 -20.81
C PHE A 53 32.95 0.37 -19.55
N GLY A 54 33.54 0.74 -18.41
CA GLY A 54 33.42 0.00 -17.15
C GLY A 54 32.15 0.34 -16.36
N GLN A 55 31.90 1.63 -16.14
CA GLN A 55 30.79 2.12 -15.31
C GLN A 55 29.45 2.19 -16.05
N ARG A 56 29.45 1.99 -17.38
CA ARG A 56 28.26 2.10 -18.24
C ARG A 56 27.91 0.79 -18.98
N PRO A 57 27.78 -0.35 -18.28
CA PRO A 57 27.55 -1.66 -18.92
C PRO A 57 26.24 -1.73 -19.71
N TRP A 58 25.25 -0.90 -19.36
CA TRP A 58 23.96 -0.85 -20.07
C TRP A 58 24.06 -0.44 -21.54
N LYS A 59 25.11 0.29 -21.95
CA LYS A 59 25.29 0.65 -23.37
C LYS A 59 25.48 -0.59 -24.25
N GLY A 60 26.22 -1.59 -23.75
CA GLY A 60 26.38 -2.86 -24.45
C GLY A 60 25.06 -3.64 -24.54
N ILE A 61 24.26 -3.60 -23.47
CA ILE A 61 22.92 -4.21 -23.45
C ILE A 61 22.01 -3.55 -24.50
N GLN A 62 22.02 -2.22 -24.59
CA GLN A 62 21.27 -1.47 -25.60
C GLN A 62 21.70 -1.81 -27.03
N GLN A 63 23.00 -1.93 -27.29
CA GLN A 63 23.53 -2.34 -28.59
C GLN A 63 23.09 -3.75 -28.98
N GLU A 64 23.10 -4.69 -28.02
CA GLU A 64 22.59 -6.05 -28.22
C GLU A 64 21.09 -6.04 -28.55
N PHE A 65 20.29 -5.24 -27.85
CA PHE A 65 18.87 -5.08 -28.15
C PHE A 65 18.65 -4.57 -29.57
N VAL A 66 19.29 -3.44 -29.94
CA VAL A 66 19.16 -2.83 -31.27
C VAL A 66 19.53 -3.82 -32.37
N SER A 67 20.64 -4.53 -32.22
CA SER A 67 21.11 -5.55 -33.18
C SER A 67 20.11 -6.69 -33.35
N ARG A 68 19.66 -7.28 -32.24
CA ARG A 68 18.75 -8.44 -32.25
C ARG A 68 17.34 -8.05 -32.70
N TYR A 69 16.83 -6.92 -32.24
CA TYR A 69 15.50 -6.44 -32.60
C TYR A 69 15.44 -6.03 -34.07
N THR A 70 16.47 -5.36 -34.60
CA THR A 70 16.58 -5.07 -36.04
C THR A 70 16.56 -6.35 -36.89
N ARG A 71 17.27 -7.39 -36.45
CA ARG A 71 17.27 -8.70 -37.12
C ARG A 71 15.88 -9.34 -37.10
N TYR A 72 15.19 -9.29 -35.95
CA TYR A 72 13.83 -9.78 -35.80
C TYR A 72 12.85 -9.02 -36.71
N LEU A 73 12.85 -7.68 -36.68
CA LEU A 73 12.03 -6.84 -37.54
C LEU A 73 12.21 -7.16 -39.03
N LYS A 74 13.46 -7.35 -39.47
CA LYS A 74 13.77 -7.75 -40.85
C LYS A 74 13.23 -9.13 -41.21
N SER A 75 13.19 -10.07 -40.25
CA SER A 75 12.65 -11.41 -40.49
C SER A 75 11.12 -11.45 -40.62
N ILE A 76 10.41 -10.57 -39.91
CA ILE A 76 8.94 -10.51 -39.94
C ILE A 76 8.41 -9.56 -41.02
N ARG A 77 9.23 -8.63 -41.52
CA ARG A 77 8.85 -7.68 -42.59
C ARG A 77 8.22 -8.34 -43.82
N PRO A 78 8.70 -9.48 -44.34
CA PRO A 78 8.08 -10.16 -45.49
C PRO A 78 6.74 -10.85 -45.16
N GLN A 79 6.45 -11.07 -43.87
CA GLN A 79 5.26 -11.75 -43.36
C GLN A 79 4.22 -10.78 -42.79
N ALA A 80 4.52 -9.47 -42.76
CA ALA A 80 3.62 -8.42 -42.30
C ALA A 80 2.32 -8.46 -43.10
N GLY A 81 1.22 -8.78 -42.41
CA GLY A 81 -0.07 -9.10 -43.02
C GLY A 81 -0.74 -7.95 -43.78
N LYS A 82 -1.89 -8.31 -44.37
CA LYS A 82 -2.82 -7.43 -45.08
C LYS A 82 -3.20 -6.21 -44.24
N THR A 83 -3.30 -5.04 -44.87
CA THR A 83 -3.62 -3.78 -44.17
C THR A 83 -5.00 -3.80 -43.52
N GLU A 84 -5.27 -2.92 -42.53
CA GLU A 84 -6.60 -2.75 -41.92
C GLU A 84 -7.69 -2.52 -42.98
N ALA A 85 -7.34 -1.84 -44.08
CA ALA A 85 -8.23 -1.64 -45.22
C ALA A 85 -8.61 -2.97 -45.89
N GLU A 86 -7.66 -3.88 -46.11
CA GLU A 86 -7.90 -5.19 -46.72
C GLU A 86 -8.73 -6.13 -45.82
N VAL A 87 -8.59 -6.03 -44.49
CA VAL A 87 -9.42 -6.80 -43.55
C VAL A 87 -10.84 -6.23 -43.51
N LYS A 88 -11.00 -4.90 -43.58
CA LYS A 88 -12.31 -4.24 -43.68
C LYS A 88 -13.01 -4.46 -45.02
N GLU A 89 -12.24 -4.75 -46.07
CA GLU A 89 -12.74 -5.18 -47.38
C GLU A 89 -13.12 -6.66 -47.43
N SER A 90 -12.83 -7.45 -46.37
CA SER A 90 -13.23 -8.86 -46.34
C SER A 90 -14.76 -8.98 -46.23
N THR A 91 -15.33 -9.92 -46.98
CA THR A 91 -16.77 -10.18 -46.99
C THR A 91 -17.30 -10.54 -45.60
N GLU A 92 -16.50 -11.25 -44.81
CA GLU A 92 -16.85 -11.67 -43.45
C GLU A 92 -16.86 -10.48 -42.47
N TYR A 93 -15.89 -9.56 -42.56
CA TYR A 93 -15.91 -8.34 -41.75
C TYR A 93 -17.09 -7.45 -42.12
N GLN A 94 -17.36 -7.27 -43.42
CA GLN A 94 -18.50 -6.49 -43.89
C GLN A 94 -19.83 -7.06 -43.42
N THR A 95 -19.94 -8.40 -43.36
CA THR A 95 -21.13 -9.08 -42.83
C THR A 95 -21.28 -8.81 -41.33
N LEU A 96 -20.21 -8.99 -40.54
CA LEU A 96 -20.23 -8.73 -39.09
C LEU A 96 -20.48 -7.26 -38.74
N ASP A 97 -19.92 -6.32 -39.52
CA ASP A 97 -20.16 -4.88 -39.31
C ASP A 97 -21.58 -4.49 -39.73
N ALA A 98 -22.12 -5.07 -40.80
CA ALA A 98 -23.52 -4.87 -41.19
C ALA A 98 -24.49 -5.42 -40.12
N GLU A 99 -24.24 -6.61 -39.59
CA GLU A 99 -25.03 -7.22 -38.52
C GLU A 99 -24.97 -6.40 -37.22
N ALA A 100 -23.78 -5.99 -36.80
CA ALA A 100 -23.61 -5.17 -35.60
C ALA A 100 -24.29 -3.80 -35.74
N ARG A 101 -24.18 -3.14 -36.90
CA ARG A 101 -24.85 -1.87 -37.16
C ARG A 101 -26.36 -2.02 -37.25
N ALA A 102 -26.86 -3.07 -37.90
CA ALA A 102 -28.29 -3.33 -38.01
C ALA A 102 -28.92 -3.59 -36.63
N ALA A 103 -28.29 -4.43 -35.80
CA ALA A 103 -28.73 -4.70 -34.43
C ALA A 103 -28.71 -3.43 -33.57
N GLN A 104 -27.66 -2.60 -33.70
CA GLN A 104 -27.58 -1.33 -32.98
C GLN A 104 -28.66 -0.33 -33.41
N GLU A 105 -28.92 -0.20 -34.72
CA GLU A 105 -29.92 0.73 -35.24
C GLU A 105 -31.35 0.27 -34.89
N GLN A 106 -31.59 -1.04 -34.80
CA GLN A 106 -32.87 -1.61 -34.39
C GLN A 106 -33.25 -1.24 -32.95
N VAL A 107 -32.28 -1.22 -32.03
CA VAL A 107 -32.55 -0.90 -30.60
C VAL A 107 -32.40 0.57 -30.27
N LYS A 108 -31.85 1.37 -31.18
CA LYS A 108 -31.65 2.82 -31.01
C LYS A 108 -32.92 3.62 -30.68
N PRO A 109 -34.09 3.40 -31.30
CA PRO A 109 -35.31 4.12 -30.91
C PRO A 109 -35.73 3.78 -29.48
N ASP A 110 -35.73 2.49 -29.11
CA ASP A 110 -36.14 2.03 -27.79
C ASP A 110 -35.17 2.50 -26.69
N THR A 111 -33.87 2.45 -26.96
CA THR A 111 -32.84 2.94 -26.02
C THR A 111 -32.86 4.46 -25.89
N GLY A 112 -33.16 5.19 -26.98
CA GLY A 112 -33.37 6.63 -26.96
C GLY A 112 -34.59 7.05 -26.13
N GLU A 113 -35.71 6.34 -26.26
CA GLU A 113 -36.91 6.56 -25.43
C GLU A 113 -36.62 6.29 -23.94
N ILE A 114 -35.90 5.20 -23.65
CA ILE A 114 -35.48 4.88 -22.29
C ILE A 114 -34.58 5.99 -21.72
N ASP A 115 -33.62 6.48 -22.51
CA ASP A 115 -32.69 7.53 -22.06
C ASP A 115 -33.43 8.84 -21.74
N GLN A 116 -34.40 9.23 -22.57
CA GLN A 116 -35.25 10.39 -22.29
C GLN A 116 -36.03 10.24 -20.98
N LYS A 117 -36.64 9.07 -20.75
CA LYS A 117 -37.37 8.76 -19.52
C LYS A 117 -36.47 8.73 -18.29
N VAL A 118 -35.28 8.15 -18.40
CA VAL A 118 -34.29 8.11 -17.31
C VAL A 118 -33.82 9.51 -16.94
N VAL A 119 -33.58 10.38 -17.93
CA VAL A 119 -33.23 11.80 -17.68
C VAL A 119 -34.38 12.52 -16.98
N GLN A 120 -35.62 12.28 -17.38
CA GLN A 120 -36.78 12.88 -16.73
C GLN A 120 -36.95 12.41 -15.27
N ILE A 121 -36.88 11.10 -15.02
CA ILE A 121 -36.94 10.53 -13.68
C ILE A 121 -35.79 11.03 -12.82
N GLN A 122 -34.58 11.20 -13.39
CA GLN A 122 -33.45 11.75 -12.65
C GLN A 122 -33.74 13.18 -12.17
N LYS A 123 -34.29 14.04 -13.03
CA LYS A 123 -34.67 15.40 -12.63
C LYS A 123 -35.73 15.41 -11.52
N GLN A 124 -36.68 14.46 -11.54
CA GLN A 124 -37.66 14.31 -10.47
C GLN A 124 -37.04 13.81 -9.17
N LEU A 125 -36.11 12.86 -9.25
CA LEU A 125 -35.33 12.38 -8.11
C LEU A 125 -34.50 13.50 -7.49
N ASP A 126 -33.82 14.32 -8.30
CA ASP A 126 -33.02 15.45 -7.83
C ASP A 126 -33.89 16.47 -7.07
N ALA A 127 -35.08 16.77 -7.58
CA ALA A 127 -36.03 17.69 -6.95
C ALA A 127 -36.62 17.17 -5.61
N VAL A 128 -36.89 15.87 -5.50
CA VAL A 128 -37.51 15.29 -4.29
C VAL A 128 -36.51 14.83 -3.24
N THR A 129 -35.24 14.65 -3.61
CA THR A 129 -34.21 14.10 -2.70
C THR A 129 -34.02 14.96 -1.47
N ASP A 130 -33.80 16.27 -1.63
CA ASP A 130 -33.56 17.16 -0.49
C ASP A 130 -34.78 17.28 0.43
N PRO A 131 -36.01 17.52 -0.07
CA PRO A 131 -37.23 17.49 0.75
C PRO A 131 -37.41 16.18 1.52
N PHE A 132 -37.19 15.03 0.86
CA PHE A 132 -37.33 13.72 1.48
C PHE A 132 -36.26 13.46 2.56
N GLN A 133 -34.98 13.73 2.27
CA GLN A 133 -33.88 13.52 3.22
C GLN A 133 -34.02 14.44 4.44
N ASN A 134 -34.46 15.69 4.24
CA ASN A 134 -34.72 16.62 5.33
C ASN A 134 -35.83 16.14 6.25
N GLN A 135 -36.95 15.64 5.69
CA GLN A 135 -38.03 15.08 6.51
C GLN A 135 -37.62 13.79 7.22
N ARG A 136 -36.93 12.90 6.51
CA ARG A 136 -36.38 11.66 7.08
C ARG A 136 -35.45 11.94 8.23
N GLY A 137 -34.50 12.88 8.07
CA GLY A 137 -33.56 13.28 9.11
C GLY A 137 -34.26 13.80 10.36
N ARG A 138 -35.27 14.66 10.19
CA ARG A 138 -36.08 15.17 11.32
C ARG A 138 -36.86 14.06 12.02
N LEU A 139 -37.48 13.16 11.26
CA LEU A 139 -38.18 12.00 11.82
C LEU A 139 -37.25 11.04 12.55
N THR A 140 -36.02 10.83 12.05
CA THR A 140 -35.00 10.02 12.73
C THR A 140 -34.65 10.60 14.10
N VAL A 141 -34.47 11.92 14.20
CA VAL A 141 -34.21 12.59 15.49
C VAL A 141 -35.39 12.44 16.45
N ILE A 142 -36.63 12.62 15.97
CA ILE A 142 -37.82 12.46 16.81
C ILE A 142 -37.97 11.00 17.27
N ASN A 143 -37.76 10.02 16.39
CA ASN A 143 -37.84 8.60 16.73
C ASN A 143 -36.76 8.21 17.75
N TYR A 144 -35.54 8.73 17.63
CA TYR A 144 -34.50 8.56 18.64
C TYR A 144 -34.95 9.06 20.03
N ASN A 145 -35.63 10.22 20.07
CA ASN A 145 -36.20 10.75 21.31
C ASN A 145 -37.37 9.89 21.84
N VAL A 146 -38.16 9.26 20.97
CA VAL A 146 -39.19 8.28 21.37
C VAL A 146 -38.57 7.04 22.01
N GLU A 147 -37.44 6.57 21.49
CA GLU A 147 -36.75 5.38 21.99
C GLU A 147 -36.04 5.63 23.33
N THR A 148 -35.50 6.84 23.52
CA THR A 148 -34.70 7.19 24.71
C THR A 148 -35.50 7.82 25.85
N ALA A 149 -36.67 8.42 25.59
CA ALA A 149 -37.50 9.02 26.62
C ALA A 149 -38.40 8.01 27.36
N THR A 150 -38.76 8.34 28.60
CA THR A 150 -39.69 7.56 29.44
C THR A 150 -40.87 8.42 29.91
N GLY A 151 -41.99 7.77 30.26
CA GLY A 151 -43.19 8.45 30.78
C GLY A 151 -43.83 9.43 29.79
N SER A 152 -44.32 10.58 30.29
CA SER A 152 -45.05 11.58 29.50
C SER A 152 -44.23 12.23 28.37
N ALA A 153 -42.90 12.24 28.49
CA ALA A 153 -42.01 12.75 27.44
C ALA A 153 -42.01 11.84 26.21
N LYS A 154 -42.12 10.51 26.39
CA LYS A 154 -42.21 9.55 25.29
C LYS A 154 -43.49 9.74 24.47
N GLU A 155 -44.62 9.93 25.13
CA GLU A 155 -45.91 10.20 24.47
C GLU A 155 -45.90 11.54 23.73
N LYS A 156 -45.22 12.56 24.27
CA LYS A 156 -44.99 13.83 23.56
C LYS A 156 -44.21 13.62 22.26
N TYR A 157 -43.08 12.90 22.29
CA TYR A 157 -42.29 12.64 21.09
C TYR A 157 -43.02 11.74 20.08
N ARG A 158 -43.85 10.79 20.53
CA ARG A 158 -44.71 10.00 19.64
C ARG A 158 -45.72 10.87 18.90
N ARG A 159 -46.34 11.81 19.60
CA ARG A 159 -47.26 12.77 18.98
C ARG A 159 -46.52 13.67 17.99
N GLN A 160 -45.32 14.15 18.33
CA GLN A 160 -44.48 14.92 17.42
C GLN A 160 -44.06 14.11 16.19
N ALA A 161 -43.78 12.81 16.32
CA ALA A 161 -43.47 11.94 15.18
C ALA A 161 -44.67 11.79 14.25
N GLN A 162 -45.88 11.62 14.80
CA GLN A 162 -47.11 11.57 14.02
C GLN A 162 -47.42 12.91 13.34
N GLU A 163 -47.32 14.03 14.07
CA GLU A 163 -47.46 15.38 13.52
C GLU A 163 -46.46 15.61 12.37
N LYS A 164 -45.21 15.16 12.54
CA LYS A 164 -44.18 15.30 11.51
C LYS A 164 -44.42 14.41 10.29
N ARG A 165 -44.93 13.20 10.48
CA ARG A 165 -45.34 12.32 9.35
C ARG A 165 -46.49 12.93 8.54
N GLN A 166 -47.38 13.68 9.20
CA GLN A 166 -48.52 14.36 8.57
C GLN A 166 -48.17 15.75 8.03
N GLU A 167 -46.98 16.29 8.32
CA GLU A 167 -46.53 17.57 7.78
C GLU A 167 -46.45 17.49 6.26
N ILE A 168 -47.18 18.40 5.60
CA ILE A 168 -47.18 18.51 4.15
C ILE A 168 -45.97 19.33 3.72
N VAL A 169 -45.17 18.74 2.84
CA VAL A 169 -44.05 19.42 2.18
C VAL A 169 -44.44 19.71 0.74
N GLU A 170 -44.17 20.94 0.34
CA GLU A 170 -44.28 21.37 -1.05
C GLU A 170 -42.99 21.02 -1.78
N VAL A 171 -43.11 20.25 -2.86
CA VAL A 171 -41.99 19.85 -3.71
C VAL A 171 -42.26 20.36 -5.12
N GLU A 172 -41.34 21.16 -5.64
CA GLU A 172 -41.38 21.61 -7.02
C GLU A 172 -40.80 20.50 -7.91
N LEU A 173 -41.68 19.76 -8.58
CA LEU A 173 -41.29 18.69 -9.48
C LEU A 173 -41.30 19.18 -10.93
N PRO A 174 -40.37 18.73 -11.78
CA PRO A 174 -40.47 18.99 -13.21
C PRO A 174 -41.70 18.30 -13.79
N ALA A 175 -42.44 19.03 -14.63
CA ALA A 175 -43.70 18.58 -15.21
C ALA A 175 -43.53 17.27 -16.01
N PRO A 176 -44.52 16.35 -15.96
CA PRO A 176 -44.45 15.06 -16.66
C PRO A 176 -44.43 15.18 -18.19
N ASP A 177 -44.78 16.34 -18.74
CA ASP A 177 -44.95 16.60 -20.18
C ASP A 177 -43.66 17.03 -20.90
N GLY A 178 -42.54 17.18 -20.17
CA GLY A 178 -41.27 17.59 -20.76
C GLY A 178 -41.21 19.08 -21.16
N SER A 179 -42.20 19.89 -20.77
CA SER A 179 -42.29 21.32 -21.11
C SER A 179 -41.24 22.21 -20.42
N GLY A 180 -40.49 21.67 -19.46
CA GLY A 180 -39.53 22.43 -18.64
C GLY A 180 -40.18 23.25 -17.51
N ASN A 181 -41.51 23.18 -17.36
CA ASN A 181 -42.24 23.81 -16.27
C ASN A 181 -42.13 22.97 -14.99
N THR A 182 -42.30 23.61 -13.83
CA THR A 182 -42.39 22.95 -12.52
C THR A 182 -43.85 22.87 -12.07
N VAL A 183 -44.22 21.75 -11.45
CA VAL A 183 -45.49 21.49 -10.79
C VAL A 183 -45.20 21.35 -9.30
N THR A 184 -45.84 22.17 -8.48
CA THR A 184 -45.75 22.05 -7.02
C THR A 184 -46.68 20.94 -6.56
N GLU A 185 -46.10 19.85 -6.08
CA GLU A 185 -46.82 18.74 -5.46
C GLU A 185 -46.76 18.87 -3.93
N ARG A 186 -47.85 18.49 -3.27
CA ARG A 186 -47.98 18.55 -1.81
C ARG A 186 -48.05 17.15 -1.25
N MET A 187 -46.98 16.73 -0.58
CA MET A 187 -46.82 15.36 -0.11
C MET A 187 -46.48 15.31 1.38
N ASN A 188 -47.06 14.34 2.09
CA ASN A 188 -46.62 13.97 3.44
C ASN A 188 -45.40 13.02 3.39
N TYR A 189 -44.85 12.65 4.54
CA TYR A 189 -43.65 11.81 4.57
C TYR A 189 -43.82 10.44 3.89
N GLU A 190 -44.95 9.75 4.10
CA GLU A 190 -45.20 8.43 3.51
C GLU A 190 -45.37 8.52 1.99
N GLN A 191 -46.01 9.60 1.51
CA GLN A 191 -46.14 9.88 0.08
C GLN A 191 -44.77 10.21 -0.55
N LEU A 192 -43.93 11.01 0.11
CA LEU A 192 -42.56 11.31 -0.34
C LEU A 192 -41.69 10.06 -0.41
N GLU A 193 -41.73 9.22 0.63
CA GLU A 193 -40.98 7.97 0.68
C GLU A 193 -41.39 7.03 -0.45
N LYS A 194 -42.71 6.86 -0.63
CA LYS A 194 -43.25 6.03 -1.71
C LYS A 194 -42.86 6.59 -3.08
N PHE A 195 -43.03 7.89 -3.30
CA PHE A 195 -42.70 8.53 -4.58
C PHE A 195 -41.21 8.42 -4.92
N TYR A 196 -40.32 8.68 -3.95
CA TYR A 196 -38.88 8.53 -4.13
C TYR A 196 -38.48 7.08 -4.47
N ASN A 197 -39.04 6.11 -3.76
CA ASN A 197 -38.76 4.69 -4.00
C ASN A 197 -39.31 4.23 -5.35
N ASP A 198 -40.52 4.63 -5.71
CA ASP A 198 -41.14 4.30 -7.01
C ASP A 198 -40.29 4.83 -8.18
N LEU A 199 -39.84 6.08 -8.11
CA LEU A 199 -38.95 6.68 -9.14
C LEU A 199 -37.62 5.94 -9.25
N ARG A 200 -37.02 5.57 -8.13
CA ARG A 200 -35.76 4.82 -8.12
C ARG A 200 -35.93 3.42 -8.73
N ASP A 201 -37.02 2.74 -8.39
CA ASP A 201 -37.32 1.41 -8.89
C ASP A 201 -37.70 1.44 -10.37
N GLU A 202 -38.42 2.47 -10.82
CA GLU A 202 -38.73 2.68 -12.24
C GLU A 202 -37.47 2.97 -13.06
N LYS A 203 -36.58 3.84 -12.57
CA LYS A 203 -35.26 4.09 -13.19
C LYS A 203 -34.45 2.79 -13.30
N ALA A 204 -34.42 1.99 -12.23
CA ALA A 204 -33.70 0.72 -12.22
C ALA A 204 -34.28 -0.27 -13.25
N LYS A 205 -35.60 -0.37 -13.36
CA LYS A 205 -36.28 -1.21 -14.37
C LYS A 205 -35.96 -0.76 -15.80
N LEU A 206 -35.99 0.55 -16.07
CA LEU A 206 -35.68 1.12 -17.38
C LEU A 206 -34.23 0.85 -17.78
N LEU A 207 -33.28 1.05 -16.87
CA LEU A 207 -31.87 0.74 -17.12
C LEU A 207 -31.63 -0.76 -17.31
N GLY A 208 -32.32 -1.62 -16.56
CA GLY A 208 -32.29 -3.07 -16.76
C GLY A 208 -32.82 -3.47 -18.14
N ARG A 209 -33.92 -2.87 -18.59
CA ARG A 209 -34.46 -3.09 -19.95
C ARG A 209 -33.50 -2.61 -21.03
N LYS A 210 -32.84 -1.45 -20.84
CA LYS A 210 -31.80 -0.95 -21.75
C LYS A 210 -30.64 -1.93 -21.86
N ALA A 211 -30.19 -2.50 -20.75
CA ALA A 211 -29.12 -3.49 -20.74
C ALA A 211 -29.48 -4.76 -21.52
N GLU A 212 -30.71 -5.26 -21.38
CA GLU A 212 -31.16 -6.42 -22.16
C GLU A 212 -31.27 -6.11 -23.66
N LEU A 213 -31.77 -4.92 -24.04
CA LEU A 213 -31.82 -4.49 -25.44
C LEU A 213 -30.42 -4.37 -26.06
N LEU A 214 -29.42 -3.92 -25.29
CA LEU A 214 -28.05 -3.74 -25.78
C LEU A 214 -27.21 -5.02 -25.79
N LYS A 215 -27.71 -6.12 -25.22
CA LYS A 215 -26.95 -7.38 -25.08
C LYS A 215 -26.53 -7.95 -26.43
N GLU A 216 -27.47 -8.11 -27.36
CA GLU A 216 -27.20 -8.65 -28.69
C GLU A 216 -26.32 -7.72 -29.55
N PRO A 217 -26.61 -6.41 -29.68
CA PRO A 217 -25.72 -5.47 -30.37
C PRO A 217 -24.29 -5.46 -29.83
N THR A 218 -24.13 -5.55 -28.50
CA THR A 218 -22.81 -5.56 -27.86
C THR A 218 -22.04 -6.83 -28.18
N GLU A 219 -22.69 -8.00 -28.18
CA GLU A 219 -22.08 -9.27 -28.56
C GLU A 219 -21.69 -9.31 -30.05
N LEU A 220 -22.52 -8.75 -30.94
CA LEU A 220 -22.22 -8.65 -32.37
C LEU A 220 -21.06 -7.68 -32.65
N ALA A 221 -21.04 -6.53 -31.97
CA ALA A 221 -19.93 -5.58 -32.05
C ALA A 221 -18.62 -6.22 -31.56
N LYS A 222 -18.67 -6.99 -30.46
CA LYS A 222 -17.53 -7.74 -29.94
C LYS A 222 -17.00 -8.76 -30.96
N LYS A 223 -17.88 -9.53 -31.60
CA LYS A 223 -17.49 -10.48 -32.66
C LYS A 223 -16.81 -9.79 -33.84
N ARG A 224 -17.32 -8.64 -34.29
CA ARG A 224 -16.68 -7.81 -35.34
C ARG A 224 -15.30 -7.35 -34.92
N ASP A 225 -15.18 -6.82 -33.70
CA ASP A 225 -13.92 -6.27 -33.18
C ASP A 225 -12.89 -7.37 -32.89
N ASP A 226 -13.34 -8.55 -32.48
CA ASP A 226 -12.52 -9.76 -32.34
C ASP A 226 -12.05 -10.26 -33.72
N TYR A 227 -12.92 -10.26 -34.74
CA TYR A 227 -12.52 -10.62 -36.11
C TYR A 227 -11.44 -9.67 -36.64
N LEU A 228 -11.61 -8.36 -36.47
CA LEU A 228 -10.60 -7.37 -36.86
C LEU A 228 -9.27 -7.61 -36.12
N ARG A 229 -9.32 -7.81 -34.80
CA ARG A 229 -8.12 -8.09 -33.98
C ARG A 229 -7.42 -9.38 -34.37
N HIS A 230 -8.17 -10.46 -34.63
CA HIS A 230 -7.60 -11.76 -35.01
C HIS A 230 -7.04 -11.80 -36.43
N HIS A 231 -7.49 -10.91 -37.32
CA HIS A 231 -6.99 -10.83 -38.71
C HIS A 231 -5.94 -9.72 -38.91
N MET A 232 -5.81 -8.81 -37.96
CA MET A 232 -4.69 -7.87 -37.85
C MET A 232 -3.49 -8.53 -37.13
N ILE A 233 -2.98 -9.65 -37.64
CA ILE A 233 -1.80 -10.30 -37.05
C ILE A 233 -0.54 -9.61 -37.57
N GLY A 234 -0.11 -8.58 -36.84
CA GLY A 234 1.20 -7.95 -36.98
C GLY A 234 1.16 -6.48 -37.38
N LEU A 235 2.33 -5.84 -37.24
CA LEU A 235 2.54 -4.49 -37.75
C LEU A 235 2.57 -4.50 -39.28
N GLY A 236 1.96 -3.49 -39.91
CA GLY A 236 2.05 -3.31 -41.35
C GLY A 236 3.49 -2.95 -41.79
N PRO A 237 3.83 -3.09 -43.08
CA PRO A 237 5.17 -2.83 -43.59
C PRO A 237 5.71 -1.43 -43.22
N SER A 238 4.86 -0.40 -43.29
CA SER A 238 5.21 0.98 -42.94
C SER A 238 5.52 1.18 -41.46
N GLN A 239 4.85 0.43 -40.58
CA GLN A 239 5.09 0.46 -39.14
C GLN A 239 6.39 -0.26 -38.79
N ILE A 240 6.68 -1.40 -39.42
CA ILE A 240 7.97 -2.09 -39.29
C ILE A 240 9.12 -1.21 -39.77
N ASP A 241 8.95 -0.51 -40.90
CA ASP A 241 9.95 0.44 -41.41
C ASP A 241 10.12 1.66 -40.48
N GLY A 242 9.05 2.06 -39.77
CA GLY A 242 9.13 3.03 -38.67
C GLY A 242 10.01 2.55 -37.51
N LEU A 243 9.82 1.30 -37.07
CA LEU A 243 10.63 0.70 -36.01
C LEU A 243 12.09 0.49 -36.41
N LEU A 244 12.36 0.10 -37.66
CA LEU A 244 13.72 0.01 -38.19
C LEU A 244 14.42 1.37 -38.14
N ARG A 245 13.75 2.46 -38.54
CA ARG A 245 14.29 3.82 -38.42
C ARG A 245 14.50 4.28 -36.97
N LYS A 246 13.66 3.83 -36.04
CA LYS A 246 13.84 4.06 -34.59
C LYS A 246 15.11 3.37 -34.09
N MET A 247 15.39 2.16 -34.58
CA MET A 247 16.62 1.43 -34.24
C MET A 247 17.88 2.07 -34.84
N ASP A 248 17.80 2.61 -36.06
CA ASP A 248 18.92 3.33 -36.68
C ASP A 248 19.28 4.62 -35.91
N ASN A 249 18.28 5.28 -35.32
CA ASN A 249 18.44 6.51 -34.53
C ASN A 249 18.28 6.27 -33.01
N PHE A 250 18.63 5.09 -32.53
CA PHE A 250 18.42 4.72 -31.13
C PHE A 250 19.22 5.61 -30.18
N ASP A 251 18.58 6.13 -29.12
CA ASP A 251 19.26 6.90 -28.08
C ASP A 251 19.93 5.97 -27.06
N TYR A 252 21.26 6.01 -27.00
CA TYR A 252 22.07 5.24 -26.04
C TYR A 252 22.34 6.02 -24.73
N SER A 253 21.74 7.20 -24.56
CA SER A 253 21.84 7.99 -23.33
C SER A 253 21.04 7.32 -22.20
N ILE A 254 21.43 7.58 -20.95
CA ILE A 254 20.64 7.11 -19.80
C ILE A 254 19.33 7.89 -19.63
N LEU A 255 19.31 9.14 -20.11
CA LEU A 255 18.17 10.06 -19.95
C LEU A 255 17.01 9.69 -20.86
N GLY A 256 17.28 9.17 -22.06
CA GLY A 256 16.26 8.69 -22.98
C GLY A 256 15.44 7.50 -22.46
N HIS A 257 15.91 6.83 -21.40
CA HIS A 257 15.28 5.65 -20.79
C HIS A 257 15.05 5.83 -19.28
N GLN A 258 15.14 7.06 -18.78
CA GLN A 258 14.86 7.37 -17.38
C GLN A 258 13.43 7.87 -17.24
N ILE A 259 12.70 7.28 -16.31
CA ILE A 259 11.39 7.72 -15.86
C ILE A 259 11.57 8.51 -14.56
N SER A 260 10.98 9.71 -14.50
CA SER A 260 10.99 10.57 -13.32
C SER A 260 9.56 10.87 -12.89
N ALA A 261 9.09 10.11 -11.90
CA ALA A 261 7.77 10.25 -11.31
C ALA A 261 7.85 11.22 -10.13
N ASN A 262 7.78 12.52 -10.43
CA ASN A 262 8.00 13.60 -9.46
C ASN A 262 7.01 13.58 -8.27
N GLU A 263 5.77 13.12 -8.49
CA GLU A 263 4.76 13.05 -7.42
C GLU A 263 5.08 11.97 -6.37
N SER A 264 5.88 10.97 -6.72
CA SER A 264 6.26 9.85 -5.83
C SER A 264 7.76 9.84 -5.49
N ASP A 265 8.51 10.86 -5.92
CA ASP A 265 9.99 10.96 -5.80
C ASP A 265 10.74 9.69 -6.30
N ILE A 266 10.16 9.03 -7.31
CA ILE A 266 10.74 7.83 -7.93
C ILE A 266 11.52 8.22 -9.18
N VAL A 267 12.77 7.79 -9.23
CA VAL A 267 13.59 7.79 -10.46
C VAL A 267 13.84 6.34 -10.84
N ASP A 268 13.32 5.96 -11.99
CA ASP A 268 13.36 4.59 -12.49
C ASP A 268 14.11 4.54 -13.83
N ARG A 269 14.95 3.53 -13.99
CA ARG A 269 15.79 3.27 -15.16
C ARG A 269 15.74 1.81 -15.56
N CYS A 270 14.68 1.07 -15.21
CA CYS A 270 14.54 -0.33 -15.56
C CYS A 270 14.51 -0.53 -17.08
N GLU A 271 13.93 0.41 -17.83
CA GLU A 271 13.88 0.41 -19.30
C GLU A 271 15.25 0.54 -19.97
N VAL A 272 16.30 0.92 -19.21
CA VAL A 272 17.70 0.91 -19.71
C VAL A 272 18.16 -0.51 -20.08
N CYS A 273 17.69 -1.53 -19.36
CA CYS A 273 17.98 -2.93 -19.64
C CYS A 273 16.76 -3.66 -20.25
N HIS A 274 15.55 -3.28 -19.87
CA HIS A 274 14.27 -3.87 -20.31
C HIS A 274 13.65 -3.08 -21.48
N ILE A 275 14.45 -2.77 -22.49
CA ILE A 275 14.11 -1.82 -23.56
C ILE A 275 12.88 -2.27 -24.36
N GLY A 276 12.70 -3.59 -24.53
CA GLY A 276 11.59 -4.17 -25.29
C GLY A 276 10.23 -4.14 -24.58
N ILE A 277 10.18 -3.71 -23.31
CA ILE A 277 9.00 -3.88 -22.44
C ILE A 277 7.76 -3.14 -22.96
N ARG A 278 7.96 -2.00 -23.64
CA ARG A 278 6.90 -1.16 -24.22
C ARG A 278 6.87 -1.16 -25.75
N GLU A 279 7.65 -2.02 -26.40
CA GLU A 279 7.61 -2.11 -27.87
C GLU A 279 6.23 -2.62 -28.36
N PRO A 280 5.74 -2.14 -29.50
CA PRO A 280 4.38 -2.46 -29.97
C PRO A 280 4.22 -3.90 -30.45
N LEU A 281 5.31 -4.58 -30.81
CA LEU A 281 5.30 -6.01 -31.15
C LEU A 281 5.36 -6.86 -29.89
N ASP A 282 4.59 -7.94 -29.81
CA ASP A 282 4.73 -8.93 -28.73
C ASP A 282 6.04 -9.70 -28.90
N ILE A 283 7.06 -9.30 -28.14
CA ILE A 283 8.41 -9.87 -28.20
C ILE A 283 8.53 -10.99 -27.15
N ARG A 284 8.79 -12.21 -27.61
CA ARG A 284 9.09 -13.36 -26.76
C ARG A 284 10.60 -13.60 -26.70
N PRO A 285 11.11 -14.32 -25.69
CA PRO A 285 12.55 -14.55 -25.57
C PRO A 285 13.19 -15.19 -26.81
N ALA A 286 12.49 -16.13 -27.46
CA ALA A 286 13.01 -16.81 -28.65
C ALA A 286 13.16 -15.86 -29.85
N ASP A 287 12.37 -14.79 -29.92
CA ASP A 287 12.40 -13.83 -31.03
C ASP A 287 13.71 -13.01 -31.03
N LEU A 288 14.32 -12.82 -29.85
CA LEU A 288 15.57 -12.07 -29.63
C LEU A 288 16.73 -12.95 -29.14
N ALA A 289 16.72 -14.24 -29.48
CA ALA A 289 17.83 -15.13 -29.18
C ALA A 289 19.13 -14.66 -29.90
N PRO A 290 20.31 -14.89 -29.30
CA PRO A 290 21.60 -14.40 -29.82
C PRO A 290 21.90 -14.92 -31.24
N ASP A 291 21.56 -16.19 -31.49
CA ASP A 291 21.77 -16.87 -32.78
C ASP A 291 20.65 -16.60 -33.81
N GLY A 292 19.69 -15.72 -33.48
CA GLY A 292 18.59 -15.31 -34.35
C GLY A 292 17.20 -15.79 -33.89
N PRO A 293 16.13 -15.26 -34.52
CA PRO A 293 14.76 -15.53 -34.11
C PRO A 293 14.39 -17.02 -34.14
N GLY A 294 13.70 -17.48 -33.11
CA GLY A 294 13.28 -18.89 -32.95
C GLY A 294 14.35 -19.82 -32.37
N LYS A 295 15.53 -19.30 -32.00
CA LYS A 295 16.62 -20.09 -31.38
C LYS A 295 16.56 -20.05 -29.85
N LYS A 296 17.55 -20.67 -29.19
CA LYS A 296 17.60 -20.79 -27.72
C LYS A 296 17.87 -19.42 -27.08
N PRO A 297 17.01 -18.95 -26.16
CA PRO A 297 17.17 -17.63 -25.54
C PRO A 297 18.21 -17.62 -24.40
N ASP A 298 19.03 -16.56 -24.36
CA ASP A 298 19.93 -16.22 -23.26
C ASP A 298 19.23 -15.34 -22.21
N SER A 299 19.99 -14.84 -21.22
CA SER A 299 19.44 -13.95 -20.18
C SER A 299 18.98 -12.60 -20.74
N LEU A 300 19.71 -12.04 -21.71
CA LEU A 300 19.37 -10.77 -22.34
C LEU A 300 18.10 -10.88 -23.18
N ALA A 301 17.94 -11.96 -23.94
CA ALA A 301 16.72 -12.23 -24.70
C ALA A 301 15.48 -12.29 -23.78
N ARG A 302 15.63 -12.78 -22.54
CA ARG A 302 14.56 -12.77 -21.53
C ARG A 302 14.30 -11.37 -20.93
N ALA A 303 15.29 -10.49 -20.93
CA ALA A 303 15.12 -9.10 -20.46
C ALA A 303 14.47 -8.20 -21.52
N PHE A 304 14.65 -8.51 -22.80
CA PHE A 304 14.16 -7.71 -23.93
C PHE A 304 12.73 -8.00 -24.37
N VAL A 305 11.98 -8.78 -23.59
CA VAL A 305 10.61 -9.15 -23.91
C VAL A 305 9.64 -8.01 -23.66
N SER A 306 8.46 -8.12 -24.25
CA SER A 306 7.35 -7.21 -23.98
C SER A 306 6.72 -7.46 -22.61
N HIS A 307 6.02 -6.44 -22.10
CA HIS A 307 5.26 -6.60 -20.86
C HIS A 307 4.19 -7.69 -21.03
N PRO A 308 4.11 -8.67 -20.10
CA PRO A 308 3.15 -9.78 -20.18
C PRO A 308 1.68 -9.33 -20.19
N ASN A 309 1.38 -8.16 -19.62
CA ASN A 309 0.03 -7.59 -19.57
C ASN A 309 0.06 -6.13 -20.04
N ARG A 310 -0.15 -5.89 -21.33
CA ARG A 310 -0.06 -4.55 -21.93
C ARG A 310 -1.25 -3.65 -21.60
N GLU A 311 -2.42 -4.25 -21.43
CA GLU A 311 -3.64 -3.53 -21.04
C GLU A 311 -3.44 -2.87 -19.67
N LEU A 312 -2.72 -3.53 -18.75
CA LEU A 312 -2.35 -2.96 -17.46
C LEU A 312 -1.53 -1.67 -17.60
N LEU A 313 -0.62 -1.58 -18.58
CA LEU A 313 0.19 -0.38 -18.82
C LEU A 313 -0.63 0.79 -19.41
N GLN A 314 -1.78 0.51 -20.02
CA GLN A 314 -2.68 1.55 -20.54
C GLN A 314 -3.43 2.26 -19.40
N ILE A 315 -3.79 1.50 -18.35
CA ILE A 315 -4.43 2.06 -17.14
C ILE A 315 -3.41 2.53 -16.10
N HIS A 316 -2.20 1.96 -16.08
CA HIS A 316 -1.08 2.37 -15.24
C HIS A 316 0.12 2.78 -16.11
N ASN A 317 0.17 4.05 -16.48
CA ASN A 317 1.25 4.56 -17.33
C ASN A 317 2.61 4.55 -16.59
N PRO A 318 3.60 3.77 -17.04
CA PRO A 318 4.93 3.74 -16.44
C PRO A 318 5.60 5.11 -16.34
N ASP A 319 5.34 6.03 -17.28
CA ASP A 319 5.92 7.37 -17.25
C ASP A 319 5.51 8.18 -16.00
N ARG A 320 4.41 7.79 -15.35
CA ARG A 320 3.90 8.41 -14.11
C ARG A 320 4.24 7.65 -12.85
N PHE A 321 4.31 6.32 -12.91
CA PHE A 321 4.44 5.47 -11.71
C PHE A 321 5.83 4.85 -11.55
N GLY A 322 6.60 4.74 -12.63
CA GLY A 322 7.81 3.92 -12.70
C GLY A 322 7.52 2.42 -12.61
N CYS A 323 8.52 1.60 -12.96
CA CYS A 323 8.43 0.14 -12.90
C CYS A 323 8.58 -0.38 -11.45
N SER A 324 9.43 0.27 -10.65
CA SER A 324 9.71 -0.09 -9.27
C SER A 324 8.54 0.19 -8.34
N GLY A 325 7.62 1.09 -8.71
CA GLY A 325 6.37 1.29 -7.97
C GLY A 325 5.55 0.01 -7.88
N CYS A 326 5.49 -0.77 -8.97
CA CYS A 326 4.74 -2.02 -9.03
C CYS A 326 5.60 -3.25 -8.67
N HIS A 327 6.88 -3.27 -9.04
CA HIS A 327 7.71 -4.46 -8.91
C HIS A 327 8.74 -4.42 -7.78
N TRP A 328 8.90 -3.28 -7.11
CA TRP A 328 10.03 -2.96 -6.23
C TRP A 328 11.37 -3.01 -6.98
N GLY A 329 12.47 -3.25 -6.28
CA GLY A 329 13.82 -3.13 -6.81
C GLY A 329 14.39 -1.72 -6.65
N ASN A 330 15.59 -1.53 -7.19
CA ASN A 330 16.29 -0.25 -7.17
C ASN A 330 16.33 0.32 -8.59
N GLY A 331 15.28 1.03 -8.95
CA GLY A 331 15.11 1.64 -10.27
C GLY A 331 16.27 2.56 -10.69
N ARG A 332 17.07 3.10 -9.76
CA ARG A 332 18.21 3.98 -10.10
C ARG A 332 19.46 3.22 -10.55
N ALA A 333 19.58 1.94 -10.20
CA ALA A 333 20.80 1.17 -10.40
C ALA A 333 20.82 0.50 -11.78
N THR A 334 21.84 0.82 -12.59
CA THR A 334 22.00 0.35 -13.97
C THR A 334 23.27 -0.48 -14.20
N THR A 335 24.06 -0.72 -13.15
CA THR A 335 25.38 -1.34 -13.28
C THR A 335 25.37 -2.87 -13.24
N SER A 336 24.34 -3.49 -12.66
CA SER A 336 24.12 -4.94 -12.73
C SER A 336 22.68 -5.29 -12.37
N ASP A 337 22.24 -6.48 -12.75
CA ASP A 337 20.97 -7.09 -12.34
C ASP A 337 20.85 -7.25 -10.83
N VAL A 338 21.94 -7.65 -10.14
CA VAL A 338 21.95 -7.76 -8.66
C VAL A 338 21.65 -6.42 -7.99
N LYS A 339 22.22 -5.33 -8.51
CA LYS A 339 22.02 -3.98 -7.96
C LYS A 339 20.65 -3.42 -8.35
N GLY A 340 20.24 -3.56 -9.61
CA GLY A 340 18.96 -3.09 -10.14
C GLY A 340 17.76 -3.83 -9.54
N HIS A 341 17.83 -5.15 -9.40
CA HIS A 341 16.78 -5.93 -8.75
C HIS A 341 16.82 -5.87 -7.22
N GLY A 342 17.71 -5.09 -6.61
CA GLY A 342 17.76 -4.89 -5.16
C GLY A 342 18.17 -6.12 -4.36
N ARG A 343 18.73 -7.18 -4.98
CA ARG A 343 19.17 -8.43 -4.32
C ARG A 343 20.55 -8.30 -3.65
N HIS A 344 20.86 -7.10 -3.18
CA HIS A 344 22.10 -6.79 -2.48
C HIS A 344 21.80 -6.64 -0.98
N LYS A 345 22.70 -7.14 -0.12
CA LYS A 345 22.53 -7.15 1.35
C LYS A 345 22.24 -5.79 2.01
N TYR A 346 22.48 -4.69 1.32
CA TYR A 346 22.26 -3.33 1.83
C TYR A 346 21.08 -2.61 1.18
N TRP A 347 20.34 -3.26 0.27
CA TRP A 347 19.14 -2.66 -0.31
C TRP A 347 17.89 -3.05 0.46
N LEU A 348 17.04 -2.05 0.71
CA LEU A 348 15.83 -2.19 1.51
C LEU A 348 14.68 -2.88 0.73
N TRP A 349 14.68 -2.72 -0.59
CA TRP A 349 13.54 -3.06 -1.45
C TRP A 349 13.98 -3.98 -2.61
N PRO A 350 14.14 -5.29 -2.37
CA PRO A 350 14.37 -6.24 -3.46
C PRO A 350 13.15 -6.32 -4.36
N LEU A 351 13.38 -6.56 -5.65
CA LEU A 351 12.31 -6.87 -6.61
C LEU A 351 11.50 -8.07 -6.12
N PHE A 352 10.18 -8.03 -6.31
CA PHE A 352 9.34 -9.18 -5.99
C PHE A 352 9.79 -10.44 -6.76
N GLU A 353 9.74 -11.58 -6.09
CA GLU A 353 9.91 -12.87 -6.76
C GLU A 353 8.79 -13.10 -7.76
N ARG A 354 9.02 -13.95 -8.76
CA ARG A 354 8.09 -14.17 -9.87
C ARG A 354 6.68 -14.55 -9.40
N GLU A 355 6.60 -15.36 -8.36
CA GLU A 355 5.35 -15.84 -7.76
C GLU A 355 4.57 -14.73 -7.05
N ASN A 356 5.24 -13.62 -6.75
CA ASN A 356 4.74 -12.51 -5.93
C ASN A 356 4.67 -11.20 -6.72
N ILE A 357 4.72 -11.25 -8.05
CA ILE A 357 4.83 -10.03 -8.85
C ILE A 357 3.59 -9.12 -8.72
N GLN A 358 2.42 -9.70 -8.39
CA GLN A 358 1.17 -8.99 -8.14
C GLN A 358 1.08 -8.39 -6.72
N ALA A 359 2.06 -8.64 -5.86
CA ALA A 359 2.20 -8.04 -4.53
C ALA A 359 2.11 -6.52 -4.56
N GLY A 360 2.75 -5.91 -5.56
CA GLY A 360 2.87 -4.47 -5.63
C GLY A 360 1.53 -3.76 -5.81
N CYS A 361 0.51 -4.45 -6.35
CA CYS A 361 -0.84 -3.90 -6.49
C CYS A 361 -1.41 -3.47 -5.12
N GLN A 362 -1.07 -4.20 -4.06
CA GLN A 362 -1.54 -3.94 -2.70
C GLN A 362 -1.08 -2.58 -2.15
N GLN A 363 0.05 -2.05 -2.63
CA GLN A 363 0.60 -0.76 -2.17
C GLN A 363 -0.38 0.40 -2.38
N CYS A 364 -1.23 0.31 -3.41
CA CYS A 364 -2.25 1.32 -3.70
C CYS A 364 -3.68 0.76 -3.53
N HIS A 365 -3.90 -0.52 -3.88
CA HIS A 365 -5.22 -1.15 -3.88
C HIS A 365 -5.55 -1.91 -2.59
N GLY A 366 -4.88 -1.63 -1.47
CA GLY A 366 -5.07 -2.39 -0.23
C GLY A 366 -6.47 -2.31 0.41
N LYS A 367 -7.31 -1.37 -0.05
CA LYS A 367 -8.72 -1.22 0.37
C LYS A 367 -9.70 -1.97 -0.53
N ASP A 368 -9.25 -2.38 -1.71
CA ASP A 368 -10.13 -3.04 -2.66
C ASP A 368 -10.29 -4.49 -2.23
N ARG A 369 -11.53 -4.99 -2.23
CA ARG A 369 -11.78 -6.41 -2.01
C ARG A 369 -11.27 -7.24 -3.19
N VAL A 370 -11.48 -6.73 -4.40
CA VAL A 370 -11.06 -7.35 -5.66
C VAL A 370 -10.34 -6.30 -6.49
N THR A 371 -9.12 -6.60 -6.91
CA THR A 371 -8.28 -5.74 -7.74
C THR A 371 -8.15 -6.36 -9.13
N GLN A 372 -8.67 -5.69 -10.15
CA GLN A 372 -8.66 -6.21 -11.52
C GLN A 372 -7.22 -6.40 -12.05
N GLY A 373 -6.94 -7.55 -12.66
CA GLY A 373 -5.59 -7.90 -13.16
C GLY A 373 -4.60 -8.40 -12.11
N ALA A 374 -5.07 -8.65 -10.88
CA ALA A 374 -4.28 -9.17 -9.76
C ALA A 374 -4.91 -10.46 -9.19
N GLU A 375 -5.08 -11.48 -10.04
CA GLU A 375 -5.80 -12.72 -9.72
C GLU A 375 -5.18 -13.48 -8.54
N ALA A 376 -3.85 -13.59 -8.48
CA ALA A 376 -3.16 -14.27 -7.38
C ALA A 376 -3.31 -13.50 -6.05
N LEU A 377 -3.30 -12.16 -6.11
CA LEU A 377 -3.56 -11.34 -4.92
C LEU A 377 -5.01 -11.48 -4.45
N ASN A 378 -5.98 -11.44 -5.37
CA ASN A 378 -7.40 -11.63 -5.05
C ASN A 378 -7.66 -13.01 -4.48
N LEU A 379 -7.09 -14.05 -5.09
CA LEU A 379 -7.16 -15.42 -4.58
C LEU A 379 -6.58 -15.50 -3.16
N GLY A 380 -5.44 -14.87 -2.89
CA GLY A 380 -4.85 -14.79 -1.56
C GLY A 380 -5.80 -14.15 -0.54
N ARG A 381 -6.45 -13.04 -0.90
CA ARG A 381 -7.46 -12.36 -0.07
C ARG A 381 -8.69 -13.24 0.17
N ASP A 382 -9.25 -13.81 -0.89
CA ASP A 382 -10.45 -14.65 -0.82
C ASP A 382 -10.19 -15.91 0.00
N LEU A 383 -9.06 -16.58 -0.20
CA LEU A 383 -8.66 -17.73 0.62
C LEU A 383 -8.48 -17.33 2.09
N PHE A 384 -7.86 -16.18 2.38
CA PHE A 384 -7.72 -15.70 3.75
C PHE A 384 -9.09 -15.51 4.46
N TYR A 385 -10.11 -15.14 3.69
CA TYR A 385 -11.50 -15.02 4.15
C TYR A 385 -12.24 -16.35 4.24
N GLU A 386 -12.30 -17.10 3.15
CA GLU A 386 -13.07 -18.34 3.02
C GLU A 386 -12.51 -19.46 3.89
N ARG A 387 -11.20 -19.49 4.10
CA ARG A 387 -10.57 -20.41 5.06
C ARG A 387 -10.76 -19.96 6.51
N GLY A 388 -11.46 -18.84 6.75
CA GLY A 388 -11.81 -18.36 8.08
C GLY A 388 -10.61 -17.81 8.86
N CYS A 389 -9.50 -17.48 8.20
CA CYS A 389 -8.30 -17.00 8.86
C CYS A 389 -8.59 -15.70 9.65
N VAL A 390 -9.41 -14.81 9.10
CA VAL A 390 -9.90 -13.57 9.76
C VAL A 390 -10.68 -13.81 11.04
N GLY A 391 -11.30 -14.99 11.22
CA GLY A 391 -12.05 -15.32 12.42
C GLY A 391 -11.16 -15.54 13.64
N CYS A 392 -9.88 -15.87 13.43
CA CYS A 392 -8.91 -16.12 14.49
C CYS A 392 -7.73 -15.13 14.47
N HIS A 393 -7.26 -14.72 13.28
CA HIS A 393 -6.11 -13.84 13.10
C HIS A 393 -6.53 -12.40 12.83
N ARG A 394 -5.90 -11.46 13.54
CA ARG A 394 -6.11 -10.03 13.28
C ARG A 394 -5.30 -9.54 12.08
N TYR A 395 -5.97 -8.75 11.27
CA TYR A 395 -5.40 -7.95 10.20
C TYR A 395 -6.14 -6.59 10.17
N GLU A 396 -5.38 -5.50 10.21
CA GLU A 396 -5.93 -4.15 10.37
C GLU A 396 -6.64 -3.72 9.09
N GLY A 397 -7.89 -3.24 9.23
CA GLY A 397 -8.79 -2.95 8.10
C GLY A 397 -9.97 -3.91 7.96
N PHE A 398 -10.03 -4.99 8.76
CA PHE A 398 -11.00 -6.08 8.57
C PHE A 398 -11.54 -6.72 9.87
N ASP A 399 -11.54 -6.01 11.01
CA ASP A 399 -11.97 -6.53 12.33
C ASP A 399 -13.13 -5.72 12.93
N ARG A 400 -14.19 -6.39 13.42
CA ARG A 400 -15.40 -5.80 14.03
C ARG A 400 -15.09 -4.93 15.26
N GLU A 401 -14.04 -5.22 16.00
CA GLU A 401 -13.61 -4.41 17.15
C GLU A 401 -12.84 -3.17 16.70
N THR A 402 -12.12 -3.28 15.59
CA THR A 402 -11.52 -2.12 14.91
C THR A 402 -12.61 -1.27 14.26
N ASP A 403 -13.70 -1.88 13.78
CA ASP A 403 -14.88 -1.15 13.31
C ASP A 403 -15.60 -0.46 14.47
N THR A 404 -15.70 -1.10 15.64
CA THR A 404 -16.26 -0.50 16.87
C THR A 404 -15.40 0.67 17.34
N LEU A 405 -14.08 0.51 17.28
CA LEU A 405 -13.11 1.57 17.58
C LEU A 405 -13.20 2.72 16.56
N SER A 406 -13.31 2.41 15.27
CA SER A 406 -13.53 3.40 14.20
C SER A 406 -14.86 4.12 14.34
N ALA A 407 -15.94 3.41 14.71
CA ALA A 407 -17.26 3.99 14.96
C ALA A 407 -17.25 4.90 16.20
N THR A 408 -16.61 4.46 17.30
CA THR A 408 -16.39 5.27 18.51
C THR A 408 -15.64 6.56 18.17
N ARG A 409 -14.65 6.49 17.28
CA ARG A 409 -13.87 7.65 16.82
C ARG A 409 -14.66 8.56 15.88
N LEU A 410 -15.45 8.02 14.96
CA LEU A 410 -16.32 8.79 14.08
C LEU A 410 -17.34 9.61 14.89
N ASN A 411 -17.90 8.99 15.93
CA ASN A 411 -18.78 9.68 16.89
C ASN A 411 -18.05 10.82 17.62
N SER A 412 -16.80 10.59 18.04
CA SER A 412 -15.98 11.63 18.69
C SER A 412 -15.73 12.83 17.76
N THR A 413 -15.40 12.59 16.48
CA THR A 413 -15.22 13.64 15.47
C THR A 413 -16.51 14.43 15.22
N GLN A 414 -17.66 13.75 15.07
CA GLN A 414 -18.95 14.43 14.91
C GLN A 414 -19.29 15.34 16.10
N ILE A 415 -18.98 14.91 17.33
CA ILE A 415 -19.18 15.71 18.53
C ILE A 415 -18.24 16.93 18.54
N GLN A 416 -16.99 16.78 18.09
CA GLN A 416 -16.06 17.90 17.97
C GLN A 416 -16.54 18.95 16.95
N ASP A 417 -17.02 18.51 15.79
CA ASP A 417 -17.59 19.41 14.78
C ASP A 417 -18.81 20.18 15.33
N GLN A 418 -19.64 19.50 16.14
CA GLN A 418 -20.77 20.13 16.81
C GLN A 418 -20.31 21.20 17.83
N ILE A 419 -19.26 20.93 18.60
CA ILE A 419 -18.69 21.91 19.54
C ILE A 419 -18.21 23.16 18.80
N ILE A 420 -17.49 22.99 17.69
CA ILE A 420 -16.99 24.10 16.85
C ILE A 420 -18.15 24.93 16.29
N GLY A 421 -19.20 24.26 15.81
CA GLY A 421 -20.43 24.91 15.36
C GLY A 421 -21.09 25.75 16.46
N ASN A 422 -21.23 25.16 17.66
CA ASN A 422 -21.77 25.84 18.83
C ASN A 422 -20.92 27.03 19.25
N GLU A 423 -19.58 26.93 19.23
CA GLU A 423 -18.68 28.04 19.54
C GLU A 423 -18.82 29.21 18.57
N LYS A 424 -19.03 28.92 17.27
CA LYS A 424 -19.31 29.94 16.27
C LYS A 424 -20.63 30.65 16.58
N GLN A 425 -21.68 29.89 16.91
CA GLN A 425 -22.98 30.45 17.26
C GLN A 425 -22.92 31.27 18.55
N ILE A 426 -22.21 30.81 19.59
CA ILE A 426 -21.98 31.56 20.83
C ILE A 426 -21.36 32.93 20.55
N ARG A 427 -20.36 33.00 19.65
CA ARG A 427 -19.75 34.28 19.26
C ARG A 427 -20.75 35.19 18.56
N GLN A 428 -21.51 34.65 17.62
CA GLN A 428 -22.54 35.40 16.89
C GLN A 428 -23.63 35.92 17.82
N ASP A 429 -24.12 35.09 18.75
CA ASP A 429 -25.16 35.48 19.71
C ASP A 429 -24.65 36.53 20.70
N THR A 430 -23.40 36.40 21.16
CA THR A 430 -22.79 37.39 22.06
C THR A 430 -22.61 38.73 21.35
N GLU A 431 -22.19 38.72 20.09
CA GLU A 431 -21.99 39.93 19.29
C GLU A 431 -23.33 40.58 18.91
N ALA A 432 -24.34 39.79 18.54
CA ALA A 432 -25.69 40.26 18.29
C ALA A 432 -26.34 40.82 19.56
N ALA A 433 -26.10 40.23 20.74
CA ALA A 433 -26.60 40.75 22.01
C ALA A 433 -26.00 42.13 22.34
N ASN A 434 -24.70 42.33 22.04
CA ASN A 434 -24.04 43.63 22.22
C ASN A 434 -24.57 44.73 21.28
N GLN A 435 -25.23 44.34 20.19
CA GLN A 435 -25.79 45.23 19.18
C GLN A 435 -27.33 45.33 19.26
N ALA A 436 -27.96 44.60 20.17
CA ALA A 436 -29.41 44.55 20.29
C ALA A 436 -29.97 45.91 20.78
N ALA A 437 -31.07 46.35 20.18
CA ALA A 437 -31.74 47.61 20.53
C ALA A 437 -32.67 47.48 21.76
N ASP A 438 -32.99 46.25 22.17
CA ASP A 438 -33.89 45.93 23.27
C ASP A 438 -33.24 44.95 24.25
N ASP A 439 -33.41 45.20 25.55
CA ASP A 439 -32.83 44.42 26.63
C ASP A 439 -33.37 42.98 26.67
N ALA A 440 -34.64 42.78 26.29
CA ALA A 440 -35.23 41.45 26.26
C ALA A 440 -34.63 40.57 25.14
N GLU A 441 -34.29 41.19 24.00
CA GLU A 441 -33.61 40.51 22.89
C GLU A 441 -32.15 40.19 23.26
N ALA A 442 -31.43 41.12 23.89
CA ALA A 442 -30.08 40.89 24.40
C ALA A 442 -30.03 39.74 25.42
N GLN A 443 -30.95 39.71 26.39
CA GLN A 443 -31.03 38.63 27.37
C GLN A 443 -31.34 37.27 26.75
N ARG A 444 -32.21 37.22 25.74
CA ARG A 444 -32.54 35.98 25.03
C ARG A 444 -31.32 35.41 24.30
N LEU A 445 -30.55 36.26 23.62
CA LEU A 445 -29.34 35.86 22.90
C LEU A 445 -28.23 35.39 23.86
N LEU A 446 -28.03 36.08 24.98
CA LEU A 446 -27.09 35.67 26.02
C LEU A 446 -27.48 34.34 26.68
N ALA A 447 -28.78 34.13 26.95
CA ALA A 447 -29.27 32.87 27.49
C ALA A 447 -29.08 31.70 26.50
N HIS A 448 -29.24 31.95 25.20
CA HIS A 448 -28.94 30.96 24.17
C HIS A 448 -27.44 30.64 24.13
N ALA A 449 -26.57 31.65 24.16
CA ALA A 449 -25.12 31.46 24.24
C ALA A 449 -24.68 30.67 25.48
N GLU A 450 -25.26 30.96 26.66
CA GLU A 450 -25.01 30.16 27.87
C GLU A 450 -25.48 28.71 27.74
N SER A 451 -26.66 28.48 27.15
CA SER A 451 -27.17 27.12 26.91
C SER A 451 -26.24 26.30 26.01
N LEU A 452 -25.66 26.93 24.98
CA LEU A 452 -24.67 26.32 24.09
C LEU A 452 -23.35 26.05 24.81
N ARG A 453 -22.91 26.92 25.73
CA ARG A 453 -21.71 26.67 26.56
C ARG A 453 -21.89 25.45 27.45
N VAL A 454 -23.06 25.32 28.09
CA VAL A 454 -23.40 24.13 28.90
C VAL A 454 -23.46 22.88 28.02
N SER A 455 -24.06 22.97 26.83
CA SER A 455 -24.08 21.87 25.85
C SER A 455 -22.67 21.43 25.45
N ASN A 456 -21.77 22.38 25.15
CA ASN A 456 -20.38 22.09 24.82
C ASN A 456 -19.64 21.39 25.96
N SER A 457 -19.88 21.76 27.22
CA SER A 457 -19.29 21.08 28.38
C SER A 457 -19.72 19.61 28.47
N LEU A 458 -21.00 19.31 28.21
CA LEU A 458 -21.52 17.93 28.20
C LEU A 458 -20.97 17.12 27.00
N LEU A 459 -20.88 17.75 25.83
CA LEU A 459 -20.29 17.14 24.64
C LEU A 459 -18.80 16.82 24.83
N ALA A 460 -18.05 17.72 25.47
CA ALA A 460 -16.65 17.49 25.83
C ALA A 460 -16.48 16.31 26.79
N ALA A 461 -17.31 16.23 27.85
CA ALA A 461 -17.30 15.09 28.76
C ALA A 461 -17.60 13.76 28.04
N ARG A 462 -18.47 13.78 27.02
CA ARG A 462 -18.78 12.59 26.22
C ARG A 462 -17.63 12.19 25.29
N ILE A 463 -16.89 13.15 24.74
CA ILE A 463 -15.64 12.88 24.02
C ILE A 463 -14.64 12.18 24.93
N ASP A 464 -14.46 12.66 26.17
CA ASP A 464 -13.54 12.03 27.13
C ASP A 464 -13.95 10.60 27.48
N GLN A 465 -15.26 10.35 27.63
CA GLN A 465 -15.78 8.99 27.82
C GLN A 465 -15.49 8.07 26.62
N LEU A 466 -15.71 8.55 25.39
CA LEU A 466 -15.43 7.79 24.17
C LEU A 466 -13.93 7.53 23.99
N ASN A 467 -13.09 8.49 24.36
CA ASN A 467 -11.63 8.35 24.32
C ASN A 467 -11.14 7.32 25.35
N LEU A 468 -11.68 7.33 26.58
CA LEU A 468 -11.41 6.31 27.58
C LEU A 468 -11.85 4.92 27.09
N GLN A 469 -13.05 4.80 26.53
CA GLN A 469 -13.52 3.54 25.97
C GLN A 469 -12.60 3.04 24.85
N SER A 470 -12.20 3.91 23.92
CA SER A 470 -11.21 3.64 22.87
C SER A 470 -9.87 3.13 23.43
N LYS A 471 -9.41 3.71 24.54
CA LYS A 471 -8.15 3.34 25.21
C LYS A 471 -8.19 1.91 25.79
N TYR A 472 -9.33 1.50 26.35
CA TYR A 472 -9.45 0.23 27.08
C TYR A 472 -10.07 -0.93 26.29
N LEU A 473 -10.72 -0.67 25.15
CA LEU A 473 -11.38 -1.69 24.32
C LEU A 473 -10.49 -2.89 23.93
N MET A 474 -9.16 -2.78 24.04
CA MET A 474 -8.20 -3.75 23.52
C MET A 474 -7.18 -4.29 24.56
N GLN A 475 -7.21 -3.89 25.84
CA GLN A 475 -6.04 -4.06 26.72
C GLN A 475 -5.81 -5.47 27.32
N ASP A 476 -6.84 -6.30 27.55
CA ASP A 476 -6.66 -7.56 28.31
C ASP A 476 -7.42 -8.77 27.72
N GLN A 477 -7.61 -8.84 26.40
CA GLN A 477 -8.29 -9.98 25.76
C GLN A 477 -7.32 -11.00 25.15
N LYS A 478 -7.42 -12.25 25.59
CA LYS A 478 -6.78 -13.41 24.95
C LYS A 478 -7.54 -13.77 23.68
N LYS A 479 -7.02 -13.40 22.52
CA LYS A 479 -7.57 -13.83 21.22
C LYS A 479 -7.01 -15.19 20.81
N ILE A 480 -7.77 -15.89 19.94
CA ILE A 480 -7.44 -17.25 19.50
C ILE A 480 -6.19 -17.24 18.61
N GLY A 481 -6.07 -16.30 17.67
CA GLY A 481 -4.89 -16.12 16.84
C GLY A 481 -4.09 -14.86 17.20
N PRO A 482 -2.76 -14.87 16.98
CA PRO A 482 -1.91 -13.70 17.21
C PRO A 482 -2.14 -12.62 16.14
N ASN A 483 -1.75 -11.38 16.47
CA ASN A 483 -1.62 -10.30 15.48
C ASN A 483 -0.62 -10.71 14.39
N LEU A 484 -1.00 -10.57 13.12
CA LEU A 484 -0.16 -10.93 11.97
C LEU A 484 0.61 -9.74 11.37
N LYS A 485 0.41 -8.52 11.86
CA LYS A 485 1.08 -7.32 11.30
C LYS A 485 2.60 -7.38 11.45
N ASP A 486 3.11 -7.98 12.52
CA ASP A 486 4.55 -8.08 12.77
C ASP A 486 5.16 -9.39 12.26
N VAL A 487 4.49 -10.12 11.37
CA VAL A 487 4.93 -11.46 10.95
C VAL A 487 6.35 -11.49 10.38
N ARG A 488 6.73 -10.53 9.51
CA ARG A 488 8.09 -10.42 8.96
C ARG A 488 9.15 -10.09 9.99
N LEU A 489 8.80 -9.34 11.03
CA LEU A 489 9.70 -9.05 12.15
C LEU A 489 9.83 -10.25 13.09
N LYS A 490 8.73 -10.95 13.32
CA LYS A 490 8.62 -12.01 14.32
C LYS A 490 9.17 -13.34 13.83
N LEU A 491 8.92 -13.69 12.57
CA LEU A 491 9.19 -15.01 12.02
C LEU A 491 10.23 -14.95 10.91
N ARG A 492 10.95 -16.06 10.72
CA ARG A 492 11.78 -16.27 9.53
C ARG A 492 10.89 -16.53 8.31
N LYS A 493 11.32 -16.10 7.13
CA LYS A 493 10.51 -16.11 5.90
C LYS A 493 10.01 -17.51 5.53
N GLU A 494 10.89 -18.49 5.65
CA GLU A 494 10.67 -19.90 5.37
C GLU A 494 9.65 -20.56 6.30
N TRP A 495 9.32 -19.94 7.44
CA TRP A 495 8.52 -20.59 8.47
C TRP A 495 7.01 -20.55 8.21
N ILE A 496 6.51 -19.50 7.56
CA ILE A 496 5.07 -19.33 7.28
C ILE A 496 4.48 -20.52 6.50
N PRO A 497 5.07 -20.97 5.37
CA PRO A 497 4.52 -22.10 4.63
C PRO A 497 4.58 -23.41 5.42
N ILE A 498 5.61 -23.61 6.25
CA ILE A 498 5.73 -24.83 7.08
C ILE A 498 4.61 -24.86 8.14
N TRP A 499 4.38 -23.73 8.81
CA TRP A 499 3.31 -23.59 9.78
C TRP A 499 1.92 -23.73 9.16
N LEU A 500 1.68 -23.20 7.96
CA LEU A 500 0.40 -23.32 7.27
C LEU A 500 0.08 -24.76 6.83
N LYS A 501 1.10 -25.55 6.47
CA LYS A 501 0.94 -26.95 6.05
C LYS A 501 0.47 -27.85 7.19
N ASP A 502 1.14 -27.81 8.32
CA ASP A 502 0.74 -28.60 9.50
C ASP A 502 1.09 -27.91 10.83
N PRO A 503 0.18 -27.04 11.34
CA PRO A 503 0.36 -26.39 12.63
C PRO A 503 0.45 -27.37 13.81
N GLN A 504 -0.25 -28.52 13.72
CA GLN A 504 -0.33 -29.51 14.80
C GLN A 504 0.96 -30.32 14.91
N ALA A 505 1.62 -30.62 13.79
CA ALA A 505 2.94 -31.28 13.80
C ALA A 505 4.01 -30.46 14.54
N PHE A 506 3.96 -29.13 14.43
CA PHE A 506 4.88 -28.28 15.17
C PHE A 506 4.44 -28.04 16.61
N ARG A 507 3.15 -27.75 16.82
CA ARG A 507 2.58 -27.49 18.14
C ARG A 507 1.33 -28.34 18.36
N PRO A 508 1.48 -29.53 18.98
CA PRO A 508 0.34 -30.36 19.36
C PRO A 508 -0.66 -29.59 20.23
N GLY A 509 -1.94 -29.64 19.88
CA GLY A 509 -3.01 -28.98 20.62
C GLY A 509 -3.12 -27.47 20.36
N THR A 510 -2.44 -26.95 19.32
CA THR A 510 -2.66 -25.56 18.87
C THR A 510 -4.12 -25.35 18.46
N LYS A 511 -4.66 -24.14 18.67
CA LYS A 511 -6.03 -23.79 18.26
C LYS A 511 -6.15 -23.54 16.77
N MET A 512 -5.04 -23.38 16.07
CA MET A 512 -5.02 -23.28 14.61
C MET A 512 -5.29 -24.67 14.01
N PRO A 513 -6.36 -24.84 13.22
CA PRO A 513 -6.67 -26.13 12.63
C PRO A 513 -5.62 -26.49 11.57
N THR A 514 -5.36 -27.79 11.40
CA THR A 514 -4.69 -28.26 10.18
C THR A 514 -5.69 -28.14 9.04
N PHE A 515 -5.41 -27.23 8.10
CA PHE A 515 -6.26 -27.00 6.94
C PHE A 515 -6.05 -28.15 5.94
N TRP A 516 -6.77 -29.27 6.16
CA TRP A 516 -6.68 -30.48 5.35
C TRP A 516 -6.78 -30.21 3.83
N ARG A 517 -7.54 -29.18 3.46
CA ARG A 517 -7.67 -28.64 2.09
C ARG A 517 -6.33 -28.34 1.42
N PHE A 518 -5.35 -27.78 2.13
CA PHE A 518 -4.01 -27.51 1.57
C PHE A 518 -3.24 -28.78 1.20
N GLY A 519 -3.61 -29.93 1.78
CA GLY A 519 -3.00 -31.23 1.46
C GLY A 519 -3.77 -32.07 0.44
N VAL A 520 -5.04 -31.75 0.14
CA VAL A 520 -5.89 -32.54 -0.77
C VAL A 520 -6.29 -31.80 -2.04
N ASP A 521 -6.37 -30.46 -2.00
CA ASP A 521 -6.66 -29.67 -3.18
C ASP A 521 -5.44 -29.75 -4.12
N GLN A 522 -5.66 -29.93 -5.43
CA GLN A 522 -4.57 -30.11 -6.41
C GLN A 522 -3.62 -28.89 -6.46
N ASP A 523 -4.13 -27.72 -6.11
CA ASP A 523 -3.44 -26.44 -6.03
C ASP A 523 -3.06 -26.04 -4.59
N GLY A 524 -3.19 -26.94 -3.61
CA GLY A 524 -2.99 -26.63 -2.19
C GLY A 524 -1.62 -26.03 -1.86
N ASP A 525 -0.56 -26.49 -2.53
CA ASP A 525 0.79 -25.91 -2.39
C ASP A 525 0.86 -24.46 -2.90
N GLU A 526 0.15 -24.13 -3.99
CA GLU A 526 0.09 -22.77 -4.51
C GLU A 526 -0.76 -21.87 -3.61
N GLN A 527 -1.83 -22.38 -3.01
CA GLN A 527 -2.63 -21.65 -2.01
C GLN A 527 -1.78 -21.29 -0.78
N VAL A 528 -0.96 -22.23 -0.27
CA VAL A 528 -0.04 -21.98 0.85
C VAL A 528 0.97 -20.89 0.51
N LYS A 529 1.54 -20.91 -0.71
CA LYS A 529 2.47 -19.87 -1.18
C LYS A 529 1.78 -18.52 -1.28
N ALA A 530 0.58 -18.46 -1.87
CA ALA A 530 -0.17 -17.22 -2.04
C ALA A 530 -0.52 -16.57 -0.69
N ILE A 531 -1.01 -17.36 0.28
CA ILE A 531 -1.30 -16.86 1.63
C ILE A 531 0.00 -16.41 2.33
N SER A 532 1.08 -17.18 2.20
CA SER A 532 2.37 -16.82 2.79
C SER A 532 2.90 -15.50 2.24
N ALA A 533 2.77 -15.30 0.92
CA ALA A 533 3.17 -14.09 0.23
C ALA A 533 2.37 -12.88 0.70
N TYR A 534 1.05 -13.02 0.75
CA TYR A 534 0.14 -11.98 1.25
C TYR A 534 0.54 -11.56 2.67
N LEU A 535 0.67 -12.53 3.60
CA LEU A 535 1.06 -12.24 4.98
C LEU A 535 2.43 -11.57 5.10
N TRP A 536 3.39 -11.97 4.27
CA TRP A 536 4.74 -11.39 4.30
C TRP A 536 4.75 -9.94 3.80
N GLN A 537 4.03 -9.64 2.73
CA GLN A 537 4.01 -8.32 2.10
C GLN A 537 3.22 -7.31 2.92
N GLU A 538 2.14 -7.78 3.54
CA GLU A 538 1.29 -6.94 4.39
C GLU A 538 1.86 -6.64 5.77
N SER A 539 2.87 -7.39 6.18
CA SER A 539 3.50 -7.16 7.47
C SER A 539 4.36 -5.89 7.49
N PHE A 540 4.52 -5.31 8.68
CA PHE A 540 5.32 -4.12 8.90
C PHE A 540 6.77 -4.34 8.42
N SER A 541 7.27 -3.41 7.60
CA SER A 541 8.53 -3.55 6.87
C SER A 541 9.76 -2.98 7.60
N GLY A 542 9.64 -2.57 8.86
CA GLY A 542 10.78 -2.11 9.64
C GLY A 542 11.78 -3.23 9.94
N ASN A 543 12.98 -2.86 10.36
CA ASN A 543 14.02 -3.80 10.76
C ASN A 543 14.22 -3.75 12.28
N ALA A 544 14.37 -4.92 12.90
CA ALA A 544 14.81 -5.01 14.27
C ALA A 544 16.31 -4.71 14.36
N SER A 545 16.72 -3.93 15.38
CA SER A 545 18.14 -3.73 15.66
C SER A 545 18.76 -5.02 16.17
N ASP A 546 19.97 -5.33 15.70
CA ASP A 546 20.74 -6.49 16.18
C ASP A 546 20.87 -6.43 17.70
N GLN A 547 20.52 -7.54 18.35
CA GLN A 547 20.59 -7.69 19.80
C GLN A 547 21.76 -8.60 20.16
N THR A 548 22.56 -8.20 21.16
CA THR A 548 23.59 -9.08 21.70
C THR A 548 22.94 -10.28 22.40
N ARG A 549 23.57 -11.44 22.31
CA ARG A 549 23.20 -12.60 23.13
C ARG A 549 23.38 -12.26 24.62
N GLY A 550 22.38 -12.60 25.43
CA GLY A 550 22.46 -12.57 26.89
C GLY A 550 23.01 -13.87 27.48
N ASP A 551 23.05 -13.94 28.82
CA ASP A 551 23.49 -15.08 29.61
C ASP A 551 22.39 -16.14 29.73
N ASN A 552 22.64 -17.33 29.21
CA ASN A 552 21.68 -18.45 29.22
C ASN A 552 21.36 -18.94 30.65
N ALA A 553 22.35 -18.97 31.55
CA ALA A 553 22.17 -19.51 32.89
C ALA A 553 21.29 -18.57 33.73
N HIS A 554 21.58 -17.26 33.66
CA HIS A 554 20.75 -16.25 34.29
C HIS A 554 19.36 -16.18 33.65
N GLY A 555 19.26 -16.31 32.33
CA GLY A 555 17.98 -16.37 31.61
C GLY A 555 17.08 -17.53 32.05
N LYS A 556 17.67 -18.70 32.30
CA LYS A 556 16.96 -19.86 32.86
C LYS A 556 16.42 -19.58 34.26
N GLU A 557 17.26 -19.04 35.15
CA GLU A 557 16.85 -18.66 36.50
C GLU A 557 15.69 -17.66 36.47
N LEU A 558 15.78 -16.64 35.63
CA LEU A 558 14.71 -15.65 35.45
C LEU A 558 13.41 -16.29 34.94
N PHE A 559 13.50 -17.19 33.96
CA PHE A 559 12.33 -17.89 33.43
C PHE A 559 11.61 -18.73 34.50
N GLU A 560 12.38 -19.39 35.37
CA GLU A 560 11.86 -20.23 36.46
C GLU A 560 11.29 -19.40 37.63
N THR A 561 11.91 -18.25 37.94
CA THR A 561 11.58 -17.46 39.13
C THR A 561 10.58 -16.33 38.88
N ARG A 562 10.53 -15.75 37.67
CA ARG A 562 9.64 -14.63 37.33
C ARG A 562 8.21 -15.08 36.95
N GLY A 563 7.89 -16.36 37.16
CA GLY A 563 6.54 -16.90 36.96
C GLY A 563 6.20 -17.20 35.49
N CYS A 564 7.18 -17.21 34.57
CA CYS A 564 6.94 -17.56 33.17
C CYS A 564 6.34 -18.97 33.03
N LEU A 565 6.84 -19.91 33.83
CA LEU A 565 6.33 -21.28 33.92
C LEU A 565 4.88 -21.39 34.43
N GLY A 566 4.34 -20.34 35.07
CA GLY A 566 2.93 -20.34 35.48
C GLY A 566 1.96 -20.31 34.31
N CYS A 567 2.38 -19.77 33.17
CA CYS A 567 1.57 -19.67 31.95
C CYS A 567 2.15 -20.45 30.77
N HIS A 568 3.48 -20.49 30.62
CA HIS A 568 4.19 -21.13 29.52
C HIS A 568 4.77 -22.48 29.93
N SER A 569 4.83 -23.42 28.99
CA SER A 569 5.51 -24.71 29.18
C SER A 569 6.80 -24.82 28.37
N ILE A 570 7.71 -25.69 28.82
CA ILE A 570 8.96 -26.09 28.15
C ILE A 570 9.06 -27.63 28.21
N GLY A 571 9.59 -28.27 27.17
CA GLY A 571 9.65 -29.72 27.01
C GLY A 571 8.57 -30.28 26.06
N ASP A 572 8.72 -31.54 25.66
CA ASP A 572 7.80 -32.23 24.74
C ASP A 572 6.54 -32.72 25.48
N SER A 573 5.48 -33.07 24.74
CA SER A 573 4.11 -33.23 25.27
C SER A 573 3.96 -34.18 26.47
N GLU A 574 4.86 -35.13 26.67
CA GLU A 574 4.84 -36.07 27.82
C GLU A 574 5.74 -35.65 28.99
N SER A 575 6.70 -34.75 28.75
CA SER A 575 7.70 -34.28 29.73
C SER A 575 7.65 -32.77 29.97
N SER A 576 6.61 -32.09 29.48
CA SER A 576 6.53 -30.64 29.53
C SER A 576 6.31 -30.12 30.96
N ILE A 577 7.14 -29.17 31.38
CA ILE A 577 7.06 -28.49 32.67
C ILE A 577 6.45 -27.10 32.46
N GLY A 578 5.47 -26.72 33.27
CA GLY A 578 4.83 -25.40 33.25
C GLY A 578 3.35 -25.42 32.84
N GLY A 579 2.77 -24.24 32.64
CA GLY A 579 1.35 -24.05 32.35
C GLY A 579 0.99 -24.26 30.88
N ALA A 580 -0.24 -24.73 30.64
CA ALA A 580 -0.82 -24.86 29.29
C ALA A 580 -1.64 -23.62 28.86
N PHE A 581 -1.64 -22.55 29.67
CA PHE A 581 -2.40 -21.35 29.38
C PHE A 581 -1.84 -20.60 28.16
N ALA A 582 -0.52 -20.46 28.05
CA ALA A 582 0.17 -19.79 26.96
C ALA A 582 0.92 -20.79 26.06
N ALA A 583 1.72 -20.30 25.12
CA ALA A 583 2.43 -21.16 24.19
C ALA A 583 3.56 -21.96 24.86
N ASN A 584 3.73 -23.23 24.44
CA ASN A 584 4.96 -23.96 24.72
C ASN A 584 6.12 -23.27 23.99
N LEU A 585 7.19 -22.97 24.72
CA LEU A 585 8.32 -22.19 24.24
C LEU A 585 9.56 -23.04 23.88
N GLN A 586 9.51 -24.36 24.04
CA GLN A 586 10.63 -25.27 23.74
C GLN A 586 11.27 -24.99 22.38
N ARG A 587 10.42 -24.81 21.36
CA ARG A 587 10.81 -24.69 19.94
C ARG A 587 10.73 -23.26 19.42
N VAL A 588 10.66 -22.26 20.31
CA VAL A 588 10.45 -20.87 19.87
C VAL A 588 11.62 -20.34 19.02
N GLY A 589 12.85 -20.82 19.29
CA GLY A 589 14.07 -20.43 18.58
C GLY A 589 14.10 -20.89 17.12
N GLU A 590 13.44 -22.01 16.79
CA GLU A 590 13.37 -22.54 15.41
C GLU A 590 12.64 -21.59 14.45
N LYS A 591 11.60 -20.90 14.95
CA LYS A 591 10.70 -20.11 14.11
C LYS A 591 10.87 -18.61 14.20
N ALA A 592 11.26 -18.10 15.36
CA ALA A 592 11.24 -16.68 15.65
C ALA A 592 12.59 -16.02 15.41
N ASN A 593 12.57 -14.72 15.11
CA ASN A 593 13.77 -13.89 15.13
C ASN A 593 14.09 -13.50 16.59
N TYR A 594 15.37 -13.51 16.95
CA TYR A 594 15.79 -13.30 18.35
C TYR A 594 15.46 -11.89 18.83
N GLU A 595 15.72 -10.90 18.00
CA GLU A 595 15.56 -9.48 18.28
C GLU A 595 14.10 -9.17 18.63
N TYR A 596 13.16 -9.79 17.90
CA TYR A 596 11.73 -9.68 18.18
C TYR A 596 11.37 -10.30 19.53
N ILE A 597 11.94 -11.46 19.88
CA ILE A 597 11.65 -12.14 21.15
C ILE A 597 12.20 -11.36 22.35
N VAL A 598 13.41 -10.80 22.24
CA VAL A 598 13.97 -9.88 23.25
C VAL A 598 12.99 -8.73 23.50
N ARG A 599 12.56 -8.06 22.42
CA ARG A 599 11.62 -6.94 22.50
C ARG A 599 10.27 -7.35 23.11
N TRP A 600 9.73 -8.49 22.68
CA TRP A 600 8.45 -9.02 23.17
C TRP A 600 8.51 -9.34 24.66
N ILE A 601 9.61 -9.92 25.15
CA ILE A 601 9.79 -10.22 26.58
C ILE A 601 9.91 -8.93 27.40
N HIS A 602 10.64 -7.93 26.90
CA HIS A 602 10.80 -6.64 27.57
C HIS A 602 9.46 -5.92 27.76
N ASN A 603 8.64 -5.81 26.70
CA ASN A 603 7.32 -5.22 26.81
C ASN A 603 6.36 -5.81 25.77
N PRO A 604 5.59 -6.86 26.11
CA PRO A 604 4.72 -7.55 25.16
C PRO A 604 3.48 -6.72 24.81
N ARG A 605 3.14 -5.74 25.66
CA ARG A 605 1.97 -4.88 25.51
C ARG A 605 2.20 -3.72 24.55
N GLU A 606 3.44 -3.43 24.18
CA GLU A 606 3.75 -2.34 23.27
C GLU A 606 3.84 -2.86 21.84
N ARG A 607 3.26 -2.13 20.89
CA ARG A 607 3.44 -2.43 19.47
C ARG A 607 4.87 -2.12 19.05
N TRP A 608 5.29 -2.74 17.94
CA TRP A 608 6.54 -2.36 17.30
C TRP A 608 6.50 -0.93 16.75
N ALA A 609 5.39 -0.57 16.11
CA ALA A 609 5.11 0.77 15.60
C ALA A 609 3.70 1.21 16.01
N PRO A 610 3.48 2.51 16.26
CA PRO A 610 2.17 3.01 16.62
C PRO A 610 1.29 3.11 15.38
N TYR A 611 0.09 2.55 15.45
CA TYR A 611 -0.85 2.58 14.32
C TYR A 611 -1.73 3.82 14.37
N CYS A 612 -1.71 4.60 13.28
CA CYS A 612 -2.63 5.69 13.06
C CYS A 612 -3.90 5.15 12.38
N PRO A 613 -5.07 5.21 13.04
CA PRO A 613 -6.32 4.69 12.49
C PRO A 613 -6.92 5.57 11.40
N LYS A 614 -6.63 6.87 11.43
CA LYS A 614 -7.13 7.83 10.43
C LYS A 614 -6.35 7.71 9.13
N GLU A 615 -5.02 7.58 9.23
CA GLU A 615 -4.16 7.26 8.09
C GLU A 615 -4.19 5.77 7.70
N LYS A 616 -4.70 4.91 8.58
CA LYS A 616 -4.78 3.45 8.44
C LYS A 616 -3.42 2.79 8.16
N ARG A 617 -2.37 3.28 8.79
CA ARG A 617 -1.02 2.74 8.67
C ARG A 617 -0.25 2.86 9.98
N ASP A 618 0.76 2.02 10.14
CA ASP A 618 1.78 2.21 11.18
C ASP A 618 2.61 3.45 10.86
N LEU A 619 2.83 4.29 11.86
CA LEU A 619 3.70 5.46 11.74
C LEU A 619 5.15 5.07 11.96
N THR A 620 6.03 5.79 11.29
CA THR A 620 7.47 5.57 11.30
C THR A 620 8.19 6.66 12.09
N ALA A 621 9.49 6.48 12.35
CA ALA A 621 10.32 7.53 12.94
C ALA A 621 10.32 8.83 12.12
N GLU A 622 10.16 8.72 10.79
CA GLU A 622 10.09 9.87 9.88
C GLU A 622 8.82 10.70 10.09
N ASP A 623 7.70 10.07 10.44
CA ASP A 623 6.44 10.77 10.73
C ASP A 623 6.55 11.65 11.99
N TYR A 624 7.33 11.19 12.97
CA TYR A 624 7.59 11.94 14.19
C TYR A 624 8.63 13.05 13.96
N SER A 625 9.69 12.76 13.21
CA SER A 625 10.75 13.74 12.92
C SER A 625 10.25 14.91 12.07
N LYS A 626 9.35 14.67 11.10
CA LYS A 626 8.67 15.73 10.32
C LYS A 626 7.95 16.76 11.19
N ASN A 627 7.53 16.37 12.39
CA ASN A 627 6.81 17.21 13.34
C ASN A 627 7.69 17.66 14.53
N ASN A 628 9.02 17.50 14.43
CA ASN A 628 9.98 17.77 15.52
C ASN A 628 9.63 17.08 16.84
N LYS A 629 9.04 15.87 16.78
CA LYS A 629 8.73 15.06 17.96
C LYS A 629 9.69 13.87 18.07
N PRO A 630 10.09 13.47 19.28
CA PRO A 630 10.84 12.23 19.47
C PRO A 630 9.97 11.03 19.09
N TYR A 631 10.58 9.99 18.49
CA TYR A 631 9.90 8.72 18.18
C TYR A 631 9.67 7.93 19.46
N ALA A 632 8.69 8.37 20.24
CA ALA A 632 8.23 7.76 21.47
C ALA A 632 6.71 7.72 21.43
N PHE A 633 6.12 6.57 21.73
CA PHE A 633 4.69 6.37 21.73
C PHE A 633 4.29 5.56 22.96
N ASN A 634 3.28 6.01 23.69
CA ASN A 634 2.80 5.34 24.88
C ASN A 634 1.34 5.74 25.15
N THR A 635 0.71 5.12 26.13
CA THR A 635 -0.70 5.35 26.48
C THR A 635 -0.95 6.60 27.32
N GLU A 636 0.06 7.41 27.60
CA GLU A 636 -0.02 8.51 28.58
C GLU A 636 0.44 9.85 28.00
N LEU A 637 1.72 9.98 27.63
CA LEU A 637 2.34 11.21 27.17
C LEU A 637 2.34 11.34 25.64
N ASN A 638 2.37 10.22 24.91
CA ASN A 638 2.53 10.19 23.45
C ASN A 638 1.48 9.30 22.77
N SER A 639 0.22 9.47 23.16
CA SER A 639 -0.89 8.64 22.68
C SER A 639 -1.56 9.17 21.41
N ARG A 640 -1.15 10.36 20.93
CA ARG A 640 -1.74 11.03 19.76
C ARG A 640 -0.80 11.06 18.58
N CYS A 641 -1.38 10.93 17.39
CA CYS A 641 -0.70 10.97 16.12
C CYS A 641 -0.05 12.35 15.90
N PRO A 642 1.23 12.41 15.53
CA PRO A 642 1.90 13.66 15.22
C PRO A 642 1.33 14.37 13.99
N ASN A 643 0.79 13.64 13.02
CA ASN A 643 0.31 14.18 11.75
C ASN A 643 -1.11 14.75 11.83
N ASP A 644 -2.01 14.12 12.60
CA ASP A 644 -3.44 14.44 12.57
C ASP A 644 -4.12 14.52 13.95
N GLY A 645 -3.37 14.31 15.03
CA GLY A 645 -3.86 14.40 16.41
C GLY A 645 -4.78 13.24 16.86
N ALA A 646 -5.01 12.23 16.01
CA ALA A 646 -5.85 11.09 16.33
C ALA A 646 -5.21 10.18 17.39
N GLU A 647 -6.05 9.51 18.20
CA GLU A 647 -5.55 8.57 19.22
C GLU A 647 -4.94 7.32 18.55
N LEU A 648 -3.64 7.12 18.79
CA LEU A 648 -2.86 6.02 18.25
C LEU A 648 -3.21 4.71 18.93
N GLN A 649 -3.20 3.64 18.15
CA GLN A 649 -3.16 2.30 18.71
C GLN A 649 -1.70 1.93 18.96
N VAL A 650 -1.27 2.04 20.21
CA VAL A 650 0.12 1.82 20.66
C VAL A 650 0.31 0.52 21.43
N GLN A 651 -0.78 -0.16 21.81
CA GLN A 651 -0.75 -1.39 22.58
C GLN A 651 -1.09 -2.63 21.73
N ASN A 652 -0.38 -3.72 22.02
CA ASN A 652 -0.66 -5.07 21.58
C ASN A 652 -1.66 -5.74 22.53
N MET A 653 -2.61 -6.48 21.96
CA MET A 653 -3.58 -7.24 22.74
C MET A 653 -2.95 -8.55 23.20
N THR A 654 -2.48 -8.57 24.44
CA THR A 654 -1.82 -9.73 25.02
C THR A 654 -2.22 -9.87 26.47
N VAL A 655 -2.44 -11.12 26.89
CA VAL A 655 -2.59 -11.47 28.31
C VAL A 655 -1.26 -11.62 29.02
N MET A 656 -0.14 -11.54 28.29
CA MET A 656 1.19 -11.56 28.90
C MET A 656 1.39 -10.27 29.71
N PRO A 657 1.64 -10.36 31.03
CA PRO A 657 1.94 -9.19 31.85
C PRO A 657 3.22 -8.51 31.38
N ASN A 658 3.33 -7.21 31.62
CA ASN A 658 4.63 -6.55 31.59
C ASN A 658 5.33 -6.83 32.93
N PHE A 659 6.37 -7.66 32.89
CA PHE A 659 7.15 -8.08 34.06
C PHE A 659 8.18 -7.03 34.51
N ARG A 660 8.19 -5.83 33.90
CA ARG A 660 9.11 -4.71 34.16
C ARG A 660 10.58 -5.16 34.16
N LEU A 661 10.90 -6.02 33.20
CA LEU A 661 12.24 -6.57 33.00
C LEU A 661 13.18 -5.48 32.50
N THR A 662 14.45 -5.57 32.86
CA THR A 662 15.48 -4.76 32.20
C THR A 662 15.75 -5.30 30.80
N ASP A 663 16.32 -4.49 29.90
CA ASP A 663 16.77 -4.96 28.58
C ASP A 663 17.78 -6.11 28.68
N ARG A 664 18.55 -6.18 29.77
CA ARG A 664 19.48 -7.29 30.03
C ARG A 664 18.72 -8.56 30.39
N ASP A 665 17.81 -8.50 31.35
CA ASP A 665 16.98 -9.63 31.77
C ASP A 665 16.19 -10.21 30.59
N ALA A 666 15.65 -9.34 29.73
CA ALA A 666 14.92 -9.76 28.52
C ALA A 666 15.83 -10.49 27.52
N ARG A 667 17.06 -10.02 27.33
CA ARG A 667 18.08 -10.69 26.49
C ARG A 667 18.49 -12.03 27.07
N ASP A 668 18.73 -12.10 28.37
CA ASP A 668 19.14 -13.34 29.06
C ASP A 668 18.05 -14.42 28.89
N ILE A 669 16.78 -14.08 29.14
CA ILE A 669 15.65 -15.01 28.94
C ILE A 669 15.52 -15.42 27.46
N ALA A 670 15.60 -14.47 26.52
CA ALA A 670 15.55 -14.79 25.09
C ALA A 670 16.69 -15.73 24.68
N SER A 671 17.90 -15.49 25.18
CA SER A 671 19.08 -16.32 24.97
C SER A 671 18.87 -17.74 25.47
N TYR A 672 18.34 -17.89 26.68
CA TYR A 672 17.94 -19.19 27.21
C TYR A 672 16.91 -19.89 26.30
N LEU A 673 15.83 -19.22 25.91
CA LEU A 673 14.80 -19.80 25.04
C LEU A 673 15.34 -20.24 23.67
N PHE A 674 16.28 -19.49 23.10
CA PHE A 674 16.94 -19.85 21.83
C PHE A 674 18.01 -20.93 22.01
N SER A 675 18.46 -21.20 23.23
CA SER A 675 19.34 -22.33 23.52
C SER A 675 18.61 -23.67 23.64
N LEU A 676 17.28 -23.64 23.84
CA LEU A 676 16.44 -24.85 23.97
C LEU A 676 16.20 -25.57 22.65
N SER A 677 16.30 -24.84 21.54
CA SER A 677 16.14 -25.37 20.20
C SER A 677 17.08 -24.67 19.25
N SER A 678 17.92 -25.46 18.57
CA SER A 678 18.76 -24.95 17.49
C SER A 678 17.89 -24.68 16.27
N PRO A 679 18.15 -23.60 15.51
CA PRO A 679 17.55 -23.47 14.20
C PRO A 679 17.93 -24.66 13.30
N PRO A 680 17.03 -25.11 12.40
CA PRO A 680 17.36 -26.14 11.42
C PRO A 680 18.49 -25.71 10.47
#